data_AF-A0A2A9EN02-F1
#
_entry.id   AF-A0A2A9EN02-F1
#
_cell.length_a   1.000
_cell.length_b   1.000
_cell.length_c   1.000
_cell.angle_alpha   90.00
_cell.angle_beta   90.00
_cell.angle_gamma   90.00
#
_symmetry.space_group_name_H-M   'P 1'
#
loop_
_entity.id
_entity.type
_entity.pdbx_description
1 polymer ?
#
loop_
_entity_poly.entity_id
_entity_poly.type
_entity_poly.pdbx_seq_one_letter_code
_entity_poly.pdbx_strand_id
1 'polypeptide(L)'
;MTDSERRGSVDGWTLEQVVGQLFCVSVGHHVDGSYGFTDTVDEVGGLIRDLHLGGVCYFPAGPGGAQPAVIAEQLSALQDHADVPLLMTIDQEGGLVTRMREPSTRWPSAMAQAAAFGGPEARWSKVTEMARASGRELRAVGVSQTYAPVADTNVEPNNPVIGIRSASSDVAEVGKFVEASVRGFAEAGVGSCLKHFPGHGDTAVDSHFGLPTLDLTLEEWHERERVPFAAGIAAGVDAVMIGHLRAPGLDPSGAPATFSRAIVSGLLREGLRFDGVIVTDAMDMAGAQVPEDERGRSGSAVACVAALAAGVDQVLMPRDVREAVAAVTHAVRAGELDEEQLRASARRIVALKTKLGLFDAPAGRRADVERHGRLARMAVSRALTWRDSGTSLRLGDDRPLVVLHDPEPPSAGRGIEDVPTVLADTLRGRGWSVEQLPLGAELPEDADIILITRDAWRFGTVAEQVREVAGRVRIALAARSPYDSAFVPEHVPMLLGYGDLPGVGEAVADALVAGVAMGALPVDLPSPTEPSTLRWRRSGSPGASPVAAVTIRPYRDEDRAAIGRICLRTGDSGGDATGKFFSDDLLPWIYAYPYVDYEPESCRVVDVDGEVVGYIIGVADVRDFVRWWKEHWRAAFAARFPDDPAWTDRERALVRKGLEPALMVPPWVDEIPAELHIDLLPVVQGMGLGRTLVDEFRAVMRERGVSRVGLGVGGRNTGAIAFYRRLGFDVVREHRNAEGEITGYAMSIDTSEGDADADAIGAAGR
;
A
#
# COMPACT_ATOMS: atom_id res chain seq x y z
N MET A 1 -15.71 34.83 14.10
CA MET A 1 -14.39 34.85 13.48
C MET A 1 -13.32 34.74 14.55
N THR A 2 -12.73 33.55 14.72
CA THR A 2 -11.56 33.30 15.56
C THR A 2 -10.35 34.08 15.03
N ASP A 3 -9.27 34.19 15.81
CA ASP A 3 -8.04 34.86 15.33
C ASP A 3 -7.42 34.10 14.14
N SER A 4 -7.55 32.77 14.15
CA SER A 4 -7.18 31.88 13.04
C SER A 4 -8.01 32.16 11.78
N GLU A 5 -9.35 32.27 11.90
CA GLU A 5 -10.23 32.61 10.78
C GLU A 5 -9.96 34.02 10.21
N ARG A 6 -9.51 34.97 11.04
CA ARG A 6 -9.10 36.31 10.58
C ARG A 6 -7.79 36.29 9.80
N ARG A 7 -6.79 35.54 10.29
CA ARG A 7 -5.49 35.38 9.63
C ARG A 7 -5.59 34.52 8.36
N GLY A 8 -6.60 33.67 8.29
CA GLY A 8 -6.95 32.84 7.12
C GLY A 8 -7.86 33.53 6.09
N SER A 9 -8.05 34.85 6.15
CA SER A 9 -8.78 35.58 5.10
C SER A 9 -7.82 36.27 4.12
N VAL A 10 -8.15 36.21 2.83
CA VAL A 10 -7.46 36.98 1.77
C VAL A 10 -8.10 38.34 1.51
N ASP A 11 -9.20 38.65 2.21
CA ASP A 11 -9.92 39.90 2.03
C ASP A 11 -9.04 41.07 2.48
N GLY A 12 -8.80 42.01 1.57
CA GLY A 12 -7.92 43.15 1.81
C GLY A 12 -6.44 42.90 1.48
N TRP A 13 -6.06 41.72 0.99
CA TRP A 13 -4.71 41.51 0.45
C TRP A 13 -4.46 42.40 -0.77
N THR A 14 -3.23 42.92 -0.86
CA THR A 14 -2.76 43.58 -2.09
C THR A 14 -2.61 42.57 -3.23
N LEU A 15 -2.51 43.06 -4.46
CA LEU A 15 -2.27 42.18 -5.62
C LEU A 15 -0.97 41.40 -5.45
N GLU A 16 0.09 42.02 -4.93
CA GLU A 16 1.39 41.40 -4.70
C GLU A 16 1.29 40.25 -3.68
N GLN A 17 0.51 40.43 -2.60
CA GLN A 17 0.25 39.35 -1.63
C GLN A 17 -0.55 38.20 -2.25
N VAL A 18 -1.56 38.50 -3.07
CA VAL A 18 -2.33 37.48 -3.80
C VAL A 18 -1.42 36.70 -4.73
N VAL A 19 -0.64 37.37 -5.58
CA VAL A 19 0.24 36.75 -6.57
C VAL A 19 1.33 35.93 -5.88
N GLY A 20 1.99 36.47 -4.86
CA GLY A 20 3.03 35.77 -4.10
C GLY A 20 2.57 34.42 -3.54
N GLN A 21 1.34 34.38 -3.03
CA GLN A 21 0.78 33.17 -2.44
C GLN A 21 0.51 32.05 -3.46
N LEU A 22 0.48 32.37 -4.76
CA LEU A 22 0.34 31.39 -5.83
C LEU A 22 1.67 30.71 -6.18
N PHE A 23 2.79 31.05 -5.54
CA PHE A 23 4.08 30.45 -5.85
C PHE A 23 4.60 29.57 -4.72
N CYS A 24 5.18 28.43 -5.11
CA CYS A 24 5.93 27.51 -4.26
C CYS A 24 7.34 27.35 -4.83
N VAL A 25 8.38 27.71 -4.09
CA VAL A 25 9.79 27.63 -4.55
C VAL A 25 10.50 26.44 -3.92
N SER A 26 11.59 25.95 -4.49
CA SER A 26 12.40 24.91 -3.85
C SER A 26 13.38 25.48 -2.81
N VAL A 27 13.76 24.65 -1.85
CA VAL A 27 14.98 24.82 -1.06
C VAL A 27 15.84 23.55 -1.20
N GLY A 28 17.15 23.71 -1.40
CA GLY A 28 18.08 22.60 -1.67
C GLY A 28 18.20 22.22 -3.15
N HIS A 29 18.74 21.03 -3.45
CA HIS A 29 19.13 20.65 -4.81
C HIS A 29 18.08 19.76 -5.51
N HIS A 30 17.46 20.28 -6.57
CA HIS A 30 16.66 19.50 -7.51
C HIS A 30 17.59 18.67 -8.44
N VAL A 31 17.24 17.40 -8.68
CA VAL A 31 18.17 16.35 -9.11
C VAL A 31 18.43 16.36 -10.63
N ASP A 32 19.40 17.16 -11.06
CA ASP A 32 20.15 16.91 -12.31
C ASP A 32 21.60 17.43 -12.26
N GLY A 33 21.99 18.16 -11.21
CA GLY A 33 23.30 18.81 -11.16
C GLY A 33 23.51 19.84 -12.28
N SER A 34 22.48 20.13 -13.08
CA SER A 34 22.54 20.98 -14.27
C SER A 34 21.79 22.28 -14.16
N TYR A 35 21.35 22.74 -12.98
CA TYR A 35 21.12 24.17 -12.77
C TYR A 35 21.55 24.58 -11.37
N GLY A 36 22.55 25.47 -11.30
CA GLY A 36 23.03 26.02 -10.05
C GLY A 36 22.05 27.04 -9.50
N PHE A 37 21.22 26.63 -8.55
CA PHE A 37 20.78 27.48 -7.45
C PHE A 37 20.89 26.64 -6.17
N THR A 38 22.01 26.84 -5.49
CA THR A 38 22.16 26.48 -4.09
C THR A 38 21.40 27.54 -3.30
N ASP A 39 20.08 27.59 -3.39
CA ASP A 39 19.33 28.58 -2.61
C ASP A 39 19.41 28.15 -1.14
N THR A 40 20.33 28.80 -0.43
CA THR A 40 20.48 28.64 1.00
C THR A 40 19.18 29.03 1.69
N VAL A 41 18.96 28.55 2.92
CA VAL A 41 17.80 28.95 3.74
C VAL A 41 17.66 30.48 3.80
N ASP A 42 18.78 31.20 3.84
CA ASP A 42 18.80 32.66 3.88
C ASP A 42 18.30 33.31 2.57
N GLU A 43 18.73 32.79 1.42
CA GLU A 43 18.30 33.29 0.10
C GLU A 43 16.81 33.04 -0.14
N VAL A 44 16.35 31.81 0.10
CA VAL A 44 14.92 31.47 0.02
C VAL A 44 14.12 32.29 1.03
N GLY A 45 14.64 32.47 2.25
CA GLY A 45 14.05 33.32 3.28
C GLY A 45 13.90 34.78 2.85
N GLY A 46 14.84 35.31 2.06
CA GLY A 46 14.73 36.62 1.42
C GLY A 46 13.57 36.66 0.42
N LEU A 47 13.49 35.68 -0.48
CA LEU A 47 12.42 35.57 -1.49
C LEU A 47 11.03 35.45 -0.86
N ILE A 48 10.88 34.63 0.18
CA ILE A 48 9.63 34.46 0.93
C ILE A 48 9.12 35.81 1.43
N ARG A 49 10.00 36.59 2.06
CA ARG A 49 9.65 37.87 2.67
C ARG A 49 9.35 38.94 1.61
N ASP A 50 10.19 39.03 0.58
CA ASP A 50 10.11 40.06 -0.45
C ASP A 50 8.91 39.87 -1.39
N LEU A 51 8.55 38.61 -1.66
CA LEU A 51 7.54 38.25 -2.66
C LEU A 51 6.26 37.65 -2.06
N HIS A 52 6.16 37.58 -0.73
CA HIS A 52 5.02 36.99 0.00
C HIS A 52 4.68 35.56 -0.45
N LEU A 53 5.71 34.70 -0.59
CA LEU A 53 5.55 33.37 -1.18
C LEU A 53 4.60 32.46 -0.39
N GLY A 54 3.88 31.59 -1.10
CA GLY A 54 2.82 30.73 -0.54
C GLY A 54 3.32 29.40 0.01
N GLY A 55 4.42 28.86 -0.50
CA GLY A 55 4.96 27.58 -0.09
C GLY A 55 6.43 27.37 -0.43
N VAL A 56 6.98 26.29 0.10
CA VAL A 56 8.35 25.83 -0.19
C VAL A 56 8.36 24.32 -0.38
N CYS A 57 8.99 23.85 -1.44
CA CYS A 57 9.26 22.43 -1.70
C CYS A 57 10.67 22.05 -1.25
N TYR A 58 10.75 21.11 -0.33
CA TYR A 58 12.02 20.65 0.24
C TYR A 58 12.74 19.64 -0.65
N PHE A 59 14.02 19.91 -0.93
CA PHE A 59 14.98 18.96 -1.48
C PHE A 59 16.23 18.83 -0.61
N PRO A 60 16.81 17.62 -0.49
CA PRO A 60 18.08 17.45 0.21
C PRO A 60 19.22 18.09 -0.59
N ALA A 61 20.28 18.50 0.11
CA ALA A 61 21.47 19.09 -0.53
C ALA A 61 22.33 18.06 -1.29
N GLY A 62 21.94 16.79 -1.29
CA GLY A 62 22.73 15.75 -1.90
C GLY A 62 21.94 14.45 -2.06
N PRO A 63 22.57 13.49 -2.75
CA PRO A 63 21.91 12.26 -3.16
C PRO A 63 21.48 11.39 -1.98
N GLY A 64 22.18 11.50 -0.84
CA GLY A 64 21.89 10.73 0.36
C GLY A 64 20.61 11.10 1.10
N GLY A 65 19.82 12.07 0.61
CA GLY A 65 18.68 12.66 1.33
C GLY A 65 19.11 13.44 2.57
N ALA A 66 18.16 13.75 3.46
CA ALA A 66 18.42 14.52 4.68
C ALA A 66 17.85 13.85 5.93
N GLN A 67 18.55 14.04 7.06
CA GLN A 67 18.07 13.58 8.35
C GLN A 67 16.89 14.45 8.83
N PRO A 68 15.90 13.89 9.56
CA PRO A 68 14.73 14.62 10.07
C PRO A 68 15.07 15.91 10.81
N ALA A 69 16.15 15.92 11.60
CA ALA A 69 16.57 17.10 12.35
C ALA A 69 17.00 18.27 11.45
N VAL A 70 17.71 17.98 10.36
CA VAL A 70 18.15 18.98 9.37
C VAL A 70 16.95 19.55 8.64
N ILE A 71 16.01 18.70 8.23
CA ILE A 71 14.76 19.14 7.60
C ILE A 71 13.98 20.06 8.54
N ALA A 72 13.81 19.65 9.80
CA ALA A 72 13.07 20.43 10.79
C ALA A 72 13.71 21.81 11.05
N GLU A 73 15.04 21.86 11.15
CA GLU A 73 15.78 23.11 11.32
C GLU A 73 15.58 24.05 10.11
N GLN A 74 15.76 23.55 8.90
CA GLN A 74 15.64 24.34 7.68
C GLN A 74 14.21 24.84 7.45
N LEU A 75 13.20 23.99 7.63
CA LEU A 75 11.80 24.38 7.47
C LEU A 75 11.36 25.36 8.56
N SER A 76 11.79 25.18 9.81
CA SER A 76 11.50 26.13 10.88
C SER A 76 12.10 27.50 10.57
N ALA A 77 13.36 27.54 10.14
CA ALA A 77 14.03 28.80 9.78
C ALA A 77 13.28 29.52 8.65
N LEU A 78 12.90 28.82 7.58
CA LEU A 78 12.11 29.42 6.48
C LEU A 78 10.75 29.94 6.92
N GLN A 79 10.09 29.24 7.86
CA GLN A 79 8.78 29.64 8.37
C GLN A 79 8.83 31.00 9.09
N ASP A 80 9.96 31.37 9.70
CA ASP A 80 10.16 32.65 10.39
C ASP A 80 10.22 33.86 9.42
N HIS A 81 10.38 33.61 8.13
CA HIS A 81 10.39 34.66 7.10
C HIS A 81 9.00 35.00 6.54
N ALA A 82 7.97 34.21 6.87
CA ALA A 82 6.67 34.30 6.23
C ALA A 82 5.61 34.99 7.10
N ASP A 83 4.94 36.02 6.57
CA ASP A 83 3.82 36.68 7.24
C ASP A 83 2.55 35.81 7.26
N VAL A 84 2.36 35.01 6.21
CA VAL A 84 1.32 33.98 6.09
C VAL A 84 2.04 32.62 6.17
N PRO A 85 1.59 31.68 7.03
CA PRO A 85 2.22 30.36 7.16
C PRO A 85 2.47 29.69 5.80
N LEU A 86 3.62 29.06 5.61
CA LEU A 86 3.98 28.46 4.32
C LEU A 86 3.35 27.07 4.22
N LEU A 87 2.95 26.68 3.00
CA LEU A 87 2.80 25.26 2.70
C LEU A 87 4.18 24.65 2.52
N MET A 88 4.67 23.94 3.53
CA MET A 88 5.92 23.19 3.45
C MET A 88 5.66 21.84 2.79
N THR A 89 6.19 21.66 1.58
CA THR A 89 5.92 20.51 0.71
C THR A 89 7.17 19.65 0.49
N ILE A 90 6.97 18.38 0.11
CA ILE A 90 8.05 17.42 -0.14
C ILE A 90 7.57 16.27 -1.02
N ASP A 91 8.45 15.70 -1.84
CA ASP A 91 8.21 14.43 -2.54
C ASP A 91 8.60 13.23 -1.66
N GLN A 92 7.70 12.83 -0.77
CA GLN A 92 7.89 11.65 0.09
C GLN A 92 6.91 10.54 -0.31
N GLU A 93 7.16 9.92 -1.48
CA GLU A 93 6.32 8.85 -2.05
C GLU A 93 6.61 7.48 -1.41
N GLY A 94 7.87 7.26 -1.03
CA GLY A 94 8.40 5.93 -0.70
C GLY A 94 9.23 5.35 -1.86
N GLY A 95 9.96 4.27 -1.60
CA GLY A 95 10.92 3.71 -2.55
C GLY A 95 11.94 4.75 -3.02
N LEU A 96 12.11 4.85 -4.35
CA LEU A 96 13.09 5.73 -5.03
C LEU A 96 12.87 7.23 -4.75
N VAL A 97 11.62 7.64 -4.52
CA VAL A 97 11.26 9.04 -4.32
C VAL A 97 11.04 9.27 -2.83
N THR A 98 12.16 9.42 -2.15
CA THR A 98 12.26 9.67 -0.71
C THR A 98 13.29 10.77 -0.49
N ARG A 99 12.93 11.79 0.31
CA ARG A 99 13.85 12.88 0.67
C ARG A 99 14.37 12.76 2.11
N MET A 100 13.52 12.25 3.01
CA MET A 100 13.86 12.03 4.42
C MET A 100 14.49 10.66 4.64
N ARG A 101 15.64 10.61 5.33
CA ARG A 101 16.45 9.41 5.54
C ARG A 101 16.65 9.10 7.02
N GLU A 102 17.34 8.00 7.28
CA GLU A 102 17.64 7.50 8.62
C GLU A 102 18.10 8.64 9.55
N PRO A 103 17.58 8.75 10.78
CA PRO A 103 16.79 7.73 11.48
C PRO A 103 15.31 7.62 11.09
N SER A 104 14.78 8.34 10.10
CA SER A 104 13.38 8.16 9.65
C SER A 104 13.09 6.79 9.06
N THR A 105 11.81 6.47 8.93
CA THR A 105 11.38 5.24 8.23
C THR A 105 11.62 5.36 6.73
N ARG A 106 12.25 4.33 6.14
CA ARG A 106 12.32 4.13 4.69
C ARG A 106 11.11 3.33 4.22
N TRP A 107 10.12 4.01 3.65
CA TRP A 107 8.89 3.38 3.17
C TRP A 107 9.12 2.63 1.85
N PRO A 108 8.53 1.43 1.66
CA PRO A 108 8.57 0.71 0.39
C PRO A 108 7.88 1.50 -0.74
N SER A 109 8.21 1.18 -1.99
CA SER A 109 7.56 1.78 -3.17
C SER A 109 6.04 1.52 -3.19
N ALA A 110 5.29 2.29 -3.96
CA ALA A 110 3.84 2.07 -4.09
C ALA A 110 3.52 0.66 -4.59
N MET A 111 4.30 0.17 -5.57
CA MET A 111 4.14 -1.19 -6.11
C MET A 111 4.43 -2.26 -5.05
N ALA A 112 5.46 -2.09 -4.23
CA ALA A 112 5.75 -2.99 -3.12
C ALA A 112 4.62 -2.96 -2.08
N GLN A 113 4.08 -1.79 -1.75
CA GLN A 113 2.95 -1.65 -0.82
C GLN A 113 1.69 -2.36 -1.34
N ALA A 114 1.42 -2.29 -2.64
CA ALA A 114 0.32 -2.99 -3.29
C ALA A 114 0.53 -4.52 -3.31
N ALA A 115 1.76 -4.97 -3.56
CA ALA A 115 2.11 -6.40 -3.58
C ALA A 115 2.04 -7.05 -2.18
N ALA A 116 2.32 -6.29 -1.11
CA ALA A 116 2.60 -6.82 0.23
C ALA A 116 1.45 -7.55 0.95
N PHE A 117 0.20 -7.42 0.52
CA PHE A 117 -0.93 -7.98 1.28
C PHE A 117 -1.93 -8.63 0.33
N GLY A 118 -1.96 -9.96 0.24
CA GLY A 118 -2.79 -10.71 -0.72
C GLY A 118 -4.31 -10.61 -0.57
N GLY A 119 -4.84 -10.07 0.54
CA GLY A 119 -6.28 -9.95 0.78
C GLY A 119 -6.84 -8.55 0.45
N PRO A 120 -7.90 -8.40 -0.39
CA PRO A 120 -8.33 -7.11 -0.92
C PRO A 120 -8.82 -6.10 0.13
N GLU A 121 -9.38 -6.50 1.28
CA GLU A 121 -9.78 -5.54 2.33
C GLU A 121 -8.64 -5.20 3.32
N ALA A 122 -7.83 -6.20 3.70
CA ALA A 122 -6.73 -6.01 4.65
C ALA A 122 -5.57 -5.19 4.04
N ARG A 123 -5.36 -5.28 2.72
CA ARG A 123 -4.32 -4.55 1.97
C ARG A 123 -4.45 -3.04 2.14
N TRP A 124 -5.62 -2.49 1.82
CA TRP A 124 -5.82 -1.03 1.81
C TRP A 124 -5.83 -0.43 3.21
N SER A 125 -6.28 -1.18 4.22
CA SER A 125 -6.13 -0.78 5.61
C SER A 125 -4.65 -0.63 6.00
N LYS A 126 -3.77 -1.51 5.51
CA LYS A 126 -2.32 -1.40 5.74
C LYS A 126 -1.67 -0.26 4.97
N VAL A 127 -2.10 -0.02 3.72
CA VAL A 127 -1.69 1.18 2.96
C VAL A 127 -2.09 2.46 3.70
N THR A 128 -3.32 2.53 4.21
CA THR A 128 -3.79 3.65 5.05
C THR A 128 -2.92 3.80 6.29
N GLU A 129 -2.58 2.71 6.98
CA GLU A 129 -1.70 2.74 8.16
C GLU A 129 -0.29 3.26 7.82
N MET A 130 0.28 2.84 6.68
CA MET A 130 1.59 3.29 6.21
C MET A 130 1.59 4.77 5.82
N ALA A 131 0.61 5.22 5.04
CA ALA A 131 0.47 6.63 4.68
C ALA A 131 0.28 7.53 5.91
N ARG A 132 -0.51 7.08 6.89
CA ARG A 132 -0.65 7.77 8.18
C ARG A 132 0.64 7.82 8.98
N ALA A 133 1.39 6.73 9.04
CA ALA A 133 2.67 6.68 9.73
C ALA A 133 3.71 7.60 9.06
N SER A 134 3.79 7.57 7.72
CA SER A 134 4.61 8.48 6.92
C SER A 134 4.23 9.94 7.18
N GLY A 135 2.93 10.26 7.13
CA GLY A 135 2.42 11.60 7.41
C GLY A 135 2.75 12.09 8.83
N ARG A 136 2.73 11.22 9.83
CA ARG A 136 3.13 11.58 11.20
C ARG A 136 4.61 11.93 11.32
N GLU A 137 5.48 11.23 10.59
CA GLU A 137 6.91 11.58 10.52
C GLU A 137 7.11 12.92 9.79
N LEU A 138 6.40 13.14 8.68
CA LEU A 138 6.43 14.41 7.96
C LEU A 138 5.98 15.60 8.84
N ARG A 139 4.85 15.47 9.55
CA ARG A 139 4.40 16.52 10.47
C ARG A 139 5.38 16.78 11.61
N ALA A 140 6.13 15.78 12.04
CA ALA A 140 7.11 15.92 13.12
C ALA A 140 8.31 16.79 12.71
N VAL A 141 8.60 16.90 11.40
CA VAL A 141 9.68 17.75 10.86
C VAL A 141 9.18 19.06 10.25
N GLY A 142 7.90 19.40 10.42
CA GLY A 142 7.33 20.66 9.94
C GLY A 142 6.78 20.63 8.50
N VAL A 143 6.86 19.49 7.80
CA VAL A 143 6.19 19.33 6.50
C VAL A 143 4.67 19.33 6.70
N SER A 144 3.95 20.12 5.91
CA SER A 144 2.49 20.23 5.97
C SER A 144 1.79 19.50 4.82
N GLN A 145 2.45 19.32 3.69
CA GLN A 145 1.90 18.68 2.50
C GLN A 145 2.94 17.74 1.87
N THR A 146 2.50 16.59 1.35
CA THR A 146 3.33 15.70 0.55
C THR A 146 2.80 15.66 -0.87
N TYR A 147 3.71 15.63 -1.85
CA TYR A 147 3.35 15.36 -3.25
C TYR A 147 3.22 13.86 -3.48
N ALA A 148 2.25 13.25 -2.80
CA ALA A 148 1.88 11.85 -2.88
C ALA A 148 0.38 11.67 -2.50
N PRO A 149 -0.29 10.59 -2.93
CA PRO A 149 0.22 9.47 -3.73
C PRO A 149 0.30 9.76 -5.24
N VAL A 150 1.12 8.97 -5.95
CA VAL A 150 1.06 8.88 -7.41
C VAL A 150 -0.22 8.15 -7.82
N ALA A 151 -0.97 8.75 -8.74
CA ALA A 151 -2.24 8.26 -9.28
C ALA A 151 -2.11 7.70 -10.71
N ASP A 152 -0.91 7.76 -11.30
CA ASP A 152 -0.61 7.20 -12.62
C ASP A 152 -0.76 5.67 -12.63
N THR A 153 -1.38 5.12 -13.68
CA THR A 153 -1.50 3.66 -13.86
C THR A 153 -0.35 3.16 -14.73
N ASN A 154 0.50 2.25 -14.24
CA ASN A 154 1.72 1.86 -14.97
C ASN A 154 1.44 0.85 -16.08
N VAL A 155 0.80 1.33 -17.15
CA VAL A 155 0.38 0.55 -18.33
C VAL A 155 1.36 0.63 -19.50
N GLU A 156 2.54 1.22 -19.33
CA GLU A 156 3.66 1.11 -20.29
C GLU A 156 4.87 0.51 -19.55
N PRO A 157 5.32 -0.72 -19.84
CA PRO A 157 6.43 -1.35 -19.13
C PRO A 157 7.75 -0.58 -19.29
N ASN A 158 7.91 0.13 -20.41
CA ASN A 158 9.08 0.98 -20.68
C ASN A 158 8.93 2.39 -20.12
N ASN A 159 7.95 2.66 -19.24
CA ASN A 159 7.79 3.98 -18.65
C ASN A 159 9.03 4.31 -17.79
N PRO A 160 9.85 5.30 -18.17
CA PRO A 160 11.11 5.57 -17.48
C PRO A 160 10.91 6.38 -16.20
N VAL A 161 9.72 6.94 -15.99
CA VAL A 161 9.42 7.91 -14.93
C VAL A 161 8.58 7.31 -13.80
N ILE A 162 7.56 6.51 -14.13
CA ILE A 162 6.59 6.00 -13.16
C ILE A 162 7.05 4.66 -12.58
N GLY A 163 7.00 3.57 -13.34
CA GLY A 163 7.46 2.25 -12.89
C GLY A 163 6.90 1.87 -11.51
N ILE A 164 7.78 1.55 -10.56
CA ILE A 164 7.42 1.15 -9.20
C ILE A 164 6.84 2.30 -8.33
N ARG A 165 6.82 3.55 -8.81
CA ARG A 165 6.14 4.67 -8.16
C ARG A 165 4.61 4.58 -8.29
N SER A 166 4.12 3.88 -9.31
CA SER A 166 2.71 3.47 -9.37
C SER A 166 2.49 2.23 -8.53
N ALA A 167 1.29 2.08 -8.00
CA ALA A 167 0.88 0.90 -7.26
C ALA A 167 0.69 -0.33 -8.16
N SER A 168 0.23 -0.15 -9.40
CA SER A 168 -0.24 -1.25 -10.25
C SER A 168 -0.39 -0.83 -11.72
N SER A 169 -0.53 -1.81 -12.61
CA SER A 169 -1.02 -1.62 -13.98
C SER A 169 -2.54 -1.78 -14.07
N ASP A 170 -3.20 -2.25 -13.01
CA ASP A 170 -4.65 -2.34 -12.88
C ASP A 170 -5.22 -1.04 -12.32
N VAL A 171 -6.09 -0.42 -13.10
CA VAL A 171 -6.70 0.89 -12.82
C VAL A 171 -7.49 0.89 -11.50
N ALA A 172 -8.20 -0.21 -11.18
CA ALA A 172 -9.00 -0.31 -9.97
C ALA A 172 -8.12 -0.47 -8.72
N GLU A 173 -7.03 -1.24 -8.82
CA GLU A 173 -6.05 -1.37 -7.74
C GLU A 173 -5.31 -0.05 -7.48
N VAL A 174 -4.94 0.71 -8.51
CA VAL A 174 -4.39 2.07 -8.33
C VAL A 174 -5.41 3.00 -7.65
N GLY A 175 -6.69 2.95 -8.07
CA GLY A 175 -7.75 3.72 -7.43
C GLY A 175 -7.89 3.44 -5.93
N LYS A 176 -7.89 2.16 -5.53
CA LYS A 176 -7.96 1.77 -4.10
C LYS A 176 -6.70 2.16 -3.33
N PHE A 177 -5.51 2.05 -3.94
CA PHE A 177 -4.26 2.51 -3.35
C PHE A 177 -4.28 4.02 -3.07
N VAL A 178 -4.74 4.80 -4.05
CA VAL A 178 -4.88 6.25 -3.95
C VAL A 178 -5.86 6.62 -2.84
N GLU A 179 -7.05 6.03 -2.82
CA GLU A 179 -8.07 6.25 -1.78
C GLU A 179 -7.50 5.99 -0.37
N ALA A 180 -6.84 4.84 -0.19
CA ALA A 180 -6.23 4.45 1.09
C ALA A 180 -5.13 5.42 1.53
N SER A 181 -4.27 5.83 0.59
CA SER A 181 -3.17 6.74 0.87
C SER A 181 -3.65 8.14 1.25
N VAL A 182 -4.64 8.68 0.52
CA VAL A 182 -5.26 9.97 0.81
C VAL A 182 -5.88 9.97 2.22
N ARG A 183 -6.63 8.92 2.58
CA ARG A 183 -7.19 8.77 3.94
C ARG A 183 -6.10 8.73 5.01
N GLY A 184 -5.01 7.99 4.77
CA GLY A 184 -3.91 7.90 5.71
C GLY A 184 -3.22 9.24 5.95
N PHE A 185 -2.93 10.00 4.90
CA PHE A 185 -2.35 11.34 5.03
C PHE A 185 -3.29 12.32 5.74
N ALA A 186 -4.59 12.28 5.41
CA ALA A 186 -5.61 13.08 6.09
C ALA A 186 -5.67 12.78 7.60
N GLU A 187 -5.64 11.49 8.01
CA GLU A 187 -5.59 11.08 9.42
C GLU A 187 -4.31 11.56 10.15
N ALA A 188 -3.23 11.82 9.41
CA ALA A 188 -1.99 12.38 9.95
C ALA A 188 -1.98 13.91 9.99
N GLY A 189 -2.98 14.58 9.40
CA GLY A 189 -3.03 16.03 9.24
C GLY A 189 -2.00 16.57 8.25
N VAL A 190 -1.62 15.77 7.25
CA VAL A 190 -0.75 16.17 6.12
C VAL A 190 -1.60 16.29 4.87
N GLY A 191 -1.43 17.37 4.11
CA GLY A 191 -2.09 17.52 2.81
C GLY A 191 -1.53 16.52 1.81
N SER A 192 -2.40 15.84 1.06
CA SER A 192 -2.02 14.92 -0.02
C SER A 192 -2.18 15.57 -1.40
N CYS A 193 -1.41 15.11 -2.38
CA CYS A 193 -1.48 15.59 -3.76
C CYS A 193 -1.45 14.44 -4.75
N LEU A 194 -2.49 14.30 -5.57
CA LEU A 194 -2.49 13.32 -6.66
C LEU A 194 -1.63 13.81 -7.81
N LYS A 195 -0.86 12.91 -8.43
CA LYS A 195 -0.03 13.24 -9.59
C LYS A 195 0.17 12.05 -10.55
N HIS A 196 0.38 12.26 -11.85
CA HIS A 196 0.51 13.56 -12.53
C HIS A 196 -0.65 13.71 -13.52
N PHE A 197 -1.64 14.53 -13.19
CA PHE A 197 -2.84 14.69 -14.00
C PHE A 197 -2.48 15.25 -15.40
N PRO A 198 -3.06 14.74 -16.50
CA PRO A 198 -4.19 13.82 -16.60
C PRO A 198 -3.86 12.31 -16.57
N GLY A 199 -2.60 11.94 -16.34
CA GLY A 199 -2.09 10.56 -16.33
C GLY A 199 -0.76 10.46 -17.08
N HIS A 200 0.32 10.06 -16.41
CA HIS A 200 1.68 9.95 -16.96
C HIS A 200 2.13 8.48 -17.11
N GLY A 201 1.28 7.53 -16.72
CA GLY A 201 1.59 6.10 -16.67
C GLY A 201 1.76 5.41 -18.03
N ASP A 202 1.18 5.99 -19.08
CA ASP A 202 1.20 5.49 -20.47
C ASP A 202 2.13 6.31 -21.40
N THR A 203 3.30 6.72 -20.91
CA THR A 203 4.26 7.50 -21.70
C THR A 203 5.65 6.88 -21.66
N ALA A 204 6.34 6.85 -22.80
CA ALA A 204 7.70 6.33 -22.92
C ALA A 204 8.80 7.42 -22.90
N VAL A 205 8.43 8.70 -22.77
CA VAL A 205 9.37 9.84 -22.72
C VAL A 205 9.34 10.45 -21.33
N ASP A 206 10.52 10.74 -20.79
CA ASP A 206 10.66 11.42 -19.51
C ASP A 206 10.46 12.93 -19.65
N SER A 207 9.52 13.49 -18.89
CA SER A 207 9.19 14.92 -18.87
C SER A 207 10.32 15.81 -18.37
N HIS A 208 11.32 15.24 -17.67
CA HIS A 208 12.54 15.95 -17.27
C HIS A 208 13.44 16.27 -18.47
N PHE A 209 13.39 15.46 -19.54
CA PHE A 209 14.28 15.58 -20.71
C PHE A 209 13.55 15.93 -22.02
N GLY A 210 12.21 15.83 -22.05
CA GLY A 210 11.40 16.12 -23.23
C GLY A 210 9.93 16.35 -22.85
N LEU A 211 9.05 16.46 -23.85
CA LEU A 211 7.62 16.64 -23.62
C LEU A 211 6.87 15.36 -24.03
N PRO A 212 6.48 14.49 -23.09
CA PRO A 212 5.73 13.28 -23.38
C PRO A 212 4.38 13.57 -24.03
N THR A 213 3.89 12.61 -24.80
CA THR A 213 2.55 12.64 -25.39
C THR A 213 1.76 11.45 -24.86
N LEU A 214 0.60 11.73 -24.28
CA LEU A 214 -0.40 10.76 -23.89
C LEU A 214 -1.37 10.57 -25.07
N ASP A 215 -1.22 9.46 -25.77
CA ASP A 215 -1.94 9.15 -27.01
C ASP A 215 -3.16 8.28 -26.75
N LEU A 216 -4.20 8.90 -26.17
CA LEU A 216 -5.50 8.28 -25.93
C LEU A 216 -6.65 9.20 -26.30
N THR A 217 -7.80 8.59 -26.55
CA THR A 217 -9.08 9.30 -26.72
C THR A 217 -9.68 9.69 -25.38
N LEU A 218 -10.60 10.67 -25.38
CA LEU A 218 -11.33 11.05 -24.17
C LEU A 218 -12.08 9.87 -23.51
N GLU A 219 -12.60 8.93 -24.30
CA GLU A 219 -13.27 7.72 -23.81
C GLU A 219 -12.29 6.80 -23.07
N GLU A 220 -11.13 6.50 -23.68
CA GLU A 220 -10.07 5.71 -23.04
C GLU A 220 -9.55 6.38 -21.77
N TRP A 221 -9.45 7.72 -21.76
CA TRP A 221 -9.11 8.48 -20.55
C TRP A 221 -10.14 8.28 -19.43
N HIS A 222 -11.43 8.33 -19.76
CA HIS A 222 -12.51 8.15 -18.79
C HIS A 222 -12.49 6.77 -18.11
N GLU A 223 -12.10 5.74 -18.86
CA GLU A 223 -12.04 4.34 -18.43
C GLU A 223 -10.74 4.01 -17.68
N ARG A 224 -9.65 4.71 -17.98
CA ARG A 224 -8.31 4.40 -17.45
C ARG A 224 -7.78 5.50 -16.54
N GLU A 225 -7.14 6.51 -17.13
CA GLU A 225 -6.37 7.49 -16.37
C GLU A 225 -7.22 8.32 -15.41
N ARG A 226 -8.49 8.58 -15.73
CA ARG A 226 -9.40 9.33 -14.85
C ARG A 226 -9.70 8.62 -13.54
N VAL A 227 -9.74 7.29 -13.53
CA VAL A 227 -10.32 6.50 -12.43
C VAL A 227 -9.57 6.72 -11.11
N PRO A 228 -8.22 6.64 -11.05
CA PRO A 228 -7.50 6.92 -9.81
C PRO A 228 -7.66 8.36 -9.31
N PHE A 229 -7.71 9.35 -10.21
CA PHE A 229 -7.96 10.75 -9.83
C PHE A 229 -9.36 10.92 -9.23
N ALA A 230 -10.38 10.33 -9.87
CA ALA A 230 -11.74 10.37 -9.36
C ALA A 230 -11.85 9.70 -7.97
N ALA A 231 -11.16 8.58 -7.76
CA ALA A 231 -11.12 7.89 -6.46
C ALA A 231 -10.47 8.76 -5.36
N GLY A 232 -9.32 9.39 -5.65
CA GLY A 232 -8.66 10.27 -4.68
C GLY A 232 -9.44 11.56 -4.39
N ILE A 233 -10.11 12.14 -5.40
CA ILE A 233 -11.02 13.28 -5.21
C ILE A 233 -12.19 12.90 -4.31
N ALA A 234 -12.82 11.74 -4.56
CA ALA A 234 -13.89 11.22 -3.70
C ALA A 234 -13.40 10.93 -2.26
N ALA A 235 -12.14 10.56 -2.09
CA ALA A 235 -11.50 10.37 -0.79
C ALA A 235 -11.15 11.68 -0.06
N GLY A 236 -11.31 12.84 -0.72
CA GLY A 236 -11.07 14.16 -0.13
C GLY A 236 -9.63 14.66 -0.23
N VAL A 237 -8.93 14.32 -1.32
CA VAL A 237 -7.57 14.81 -1.59
C VAL A 237 -7.51 16.34 -1.60
N ASP A 238 -6.38 16.90 -1.15
CA ASP A 238 -6.21 18.34 -0.94
C ASP A 238 -5.75 19.08 -2.20
N ALA A 239 -4.91 18.42 -3.00
CA ALA A 239 -4.30 18.99 -4.18
C ALA A 239 -4.22 17.98 -5.34
N VAL A 240 -4.17 18.50 -6.56
CA VAL A 240 -3.87 17.71 -7.77
C VAL A 240 -2.78 18.43 -8.56
N MET A 241 -1.71 17.71 -8.87
CA MET A 241 -0.59 18.19 -9.65
C MET A 241 -0.77 17.89 -11.13
N ILE A 242 -0.59 18.90 -11.98
CA ILE A 242 -0.69 18.78 -13.44
C ILE A 242 0.69 18.52 -14.04
N GLY A 243 0.86 17.36 -14.67
CA GLY A 243 2.10 16.98 -15.34
C GLY A 243 2.34 17.74 -16.64
N HIS A 244 3.60 17.81 -17.07
CA HIS A 244 4.01 18.41 -18.33
C HIS A 244 3.97 17.37 -19.47
N LEU A 245 2.79 17.14 -20.04
CA LEU A 245 2.58 16.24 -21.19
C LEU A 245 1.56 16.80 -22.18
N ARG A 246 1.67 16.46 -23.47
CA ARG A 246 0.59 16.72 -24.44
C ARG A 246 -0.43 15.60 -24.37
N ALA A 247 -1.71 15.91 -24.57
CA ALA A 247 -2.77 14.90 -24.67
C ALA A 247 -3.73 15.28 -25.81
N PRO A 248 -3.37 15.03 -27.09
CA PRO A 248 -4.15 15.51 -28.25
C PRO A 248 -5.61 15.05 -28.29
N GLY A 249 -5.90 13.86 -27.76
CA GLY A 249 -7.29 13.37 -27.65
C GLY A 249 -8.11 14.02 -26.52
N LEU A 250 -7.45 14.77 -25.62
CA LEU A 250 -8.11 15.57 -24.57
C LEU A 250 -8.14 17.07 -24.94
N ASP A 251 -7.08 17.56 -25.57
CA ASP A 251 -6.98 18.93 -26.08
C ASP A 251 -6.32 18.94 -27.48
N PRO A 252 -7.12 19.12 -28.55
CA PRO A 252 -6.63 19.16 -29.93
C PRO A 252 -5.69 20.33 -30.24
N SER A 253 -5.59 21.35 -29.38
CA SER A 253 -4.62 22.45 -29.56
C SER A 253 -3.17 21.96 -29.50
N GLY A 254 -2.95 20.79 -28.88
CA GLY A 254 -1.63 20.23 -28.65
C GLY A 254 -0.85 20.93 -27.54
N ALA A 255 -1.44 21.88 -26.80
CA ALA A 255 -0.80 22.49 -25.65
C ALA A 255 -0.44 21.42 -24.58
N PRO A 256 0.69 21.56 -23.86
CA PRO A 256 0.92 20.79 -22.65
C PRO A 256 -0.25 20.92 -21.67
N ALA A 257 -0.58 19.83 -20.96
CA ALA A 257 -1.70 19.75 -20.03
C ALA A 257 -1.67 20.87 -18.99
N THR A 258 -0.50 21.24 -18.48
CA THR A 258 -0.29 22.35 -17.54
C THR A 258 -0.81 23.69 -18.04
N PHE A 259 -0.81 23.92 -19.36
CA PHE A 259 -1.23 25.17 -19.99
C PHE A 259 -2.60 25.05 -20.68
N SER A 260 -3.22 23.88 -20.61
CA SER A 260 -4.50 23.61 -21.28
C SER A 260 -5.67 23.94 -20.37
N ARG A 261 -6.44 24.98 -20.72
CA ARG A 261 -7.70 25.28 -20.04
C ARG A 261 -8.71 24.13 -20.17
N ALA A 262 -8.72 23.42 -21.30
CA ALA A 262 -9.61 22.29 -21.52
C ALA A 262 -9.34 21.16 -20.52
N ILE A 263 -8.07 20.88 -20.22
CA ILE A 263 -7.67 19.83 -19.28
C ILE A 263 -7.79 20.34 -17.82
N VAL A 264 -7.21 21.48 -17.50
CA VAL A 264 -7.15 22.01 -16.12
C VAL A 264 -8.52 22.48 -15.63
N SER A 265 -9.14 23.42 -16.35
CA SER A 265 -10.46 23.93 -15.97
C SER A 265 -11.58 22.97 -16.40
N GLY A 266 -11.55 22.49 -17.64
CA GLY A 266 -12.63 21.66 -18.19
C GLY A 266 -12.70 20.26 -17.57
N LEU A 267 -11.64 19.46 -17.65
CA LEU A 267 -11.68 18.08 -17.16
C LEU A 267 -11.55 17.99 -15.63
N LEU A 268 -10.61 18.71 -15.02
CA LEU A 268 -10.35 18.58 -13.59
C LEU A 268 -11.30 19.45 -12.73
N ARG A 269 -11.28 20.78 -12.90
CA ARG A 269 -12.09 21.67 -12.06
C ARG A 269 -13.60 21.45 -12.27
N GLU A 270 -14.07 21.43 -13.51
CA GLU A 270 -15.49 21.32 -13.85
C GLU A 270 -15.92 19.85 -13.96
N GLY A 271 -15.20 19.04 -14.74
CA GLY A 271 -15.55 17.66 -15.06
C GLY A 271 -15.49 16.70 -13.88
N LEU A 272 -14.42 16.77 -13.08
CA LEU A 272 -14.26 16.00 -11.85
C LEU A 272 -14.73 16.73 -10.60
N ARG A 273 -15.20 17.99 -10.74
CA ARG A 273 -15.68 18.84 -9.63
C ARG A 273 -14.66 18.97 -8.51
N PHE A 274 -13.39 19.10 -8.87
CA PHE A 274 -12.32 19.20 -7.89
C PHE A 274 -12.24 20.63 -7.34
N ASP A 275 -12.56 20.82 -6.05
CA ASP A 275 -12.53 22.15 -5.41
C ASP A 275 -11.23 22.47 -4.65
N GLY A 276 -10.30 21.52 -4.57
CA GLY A 276 -8.99 21.70 -3.92
C GLY A 276 -7.99 22.52 -4.73
N VAL A 277 -6.72 22.49 -4.31
CA VAL A 277 -5.63 23.25 -4.93
C VAL A 277 -5.12 22.53 -6.18
N ILE A 278 -5.15 23.19 -7.33
CA ILE A 278 -4.47 22.71 -8.54
C ILE A 278 -3.06 23.29 -8.57
N VAL A 279 -2.05 22.44 -8.63
CA VAL A 279 -0.64 22.85 -8.65
C VAL A 279 0.04 22.37 -9.93
N THR A 280 1.00 23.12 -10.46
CA THR A 280 1.85 22.60 -11.56
C THR A 280 2.80 21.52 -11.04
N ASP A 281 3.28 20.64 -11.92
CA ASP A 281 4.59 20.01 -11.71
C ASP A 281 5.72 21.08 -11.78
N ALA A 282 6.96 20.69 -11.52
CA ALA A 282 8.07 21.63 -11.41
C ALA A 282 8.34 22.40 -12.73
N MET A 283 8.16 23.72 -12.70
CA MET A 283 8.23 24.58 -13.89
C MET A 283 9.66 24.81 -14.40
N ASP A 284 10.66 24.38 -13.65
CA ASP A 284 12.06 24.31 -14.07
C ASP A 284 12.33 23.15 -15.04
N MET A 285 11.43 22.17 -15.14
CA MET A 285 11.57 21.01 -16.04
C MET A 285 11.59 21.41 -17.52
N ALA A 286 12.24 20.59 -18.35
CA ALA A 286 12.28 20.77 -19.80
C ALA A 286 10.88 20.76 -20.44
N GLY A 287 9.98 19.89 -19.95
CA GLY A 287 8.60 19.79 -20.43
C GLY A 287 7.74 21.05 -20.20
N ALA A 288 8.13 21.93 -19.27
CA ALA A 288 7.44 23.18 -18.99
C ALA A 288 7.93 24.37 -19.85
N GLN A 289 9.04 24.19 -20.57
CA GLN A 289 9.67 25.30 -21.29
C GLN A 289 8.84 25.71 -22.51
N VAL A 290 8.62 27.02 -22.64
CA VAL A 290 7.98 27.64 -23.81
C VAL A 290 8.90 28.73 -24.37
N PRO A 291 8.74 29.13 -25.64
CA PRO A 291 9.51 30.24 -26.21
C PRO A 291 9.23 31.57 -25.49
N GLU A 292 10.20 32.47 -25.53
CA GLU A 292 9.98 33.90 -25.23
C GLU A 292 8.90 34.48 -26.15
N ASP A 293 8.09 35.38 -25.61
CA ASP A 293 7.02 36.02 -26.37
C ASP A 293 7.46 37.34 -27.03
N GLU A 294 6.60 37.88 -27.89
CA GLU A 294 6.86 39.14 -28.61
C GLU A 294 7.01 40.36 -27.69
N ARG A 295 6.70 40.22 -26.40
CA ARG A 295 6.81 41.27 -25.39
C ARG A 295 8.11 41.16 -24.58
N GLY A 296 8.98 40.22 -24.94
CA GLY A 296 10.28 39.99 -24.31
C GLY A 296 10.18 39.32 -22.94
N ARG A 297 9.06 38.67 -22.60
CA ARG A 297 8.95 37.86 -21.38
C ARG A 297 9.71 36.56 -21.60
N SER A 298 10.55 36.15 -20.64
CA SER A 298 11.22 34.87 -20.74
C SER A 298 10.21 33.72 -20.88
N GLY A 299 10.65 32.62 -21.48
CA GLY A 299 9.84 31.40 -21.58
C GLY A 299 9.27 30.95 -20.24
N SER A 300 10.07 31.00 -19.17
CA SER A 300 9.61 30.65 -17.81
C SER A 300 8.48 31.56 -17.33
N ALA A 301 8.60 32.87 -17.54
CA ALA A 301 7.56 33.83 -17.17
C ALA A 301 6.27 33.63 -17.97
N VAL A 302 6.38 33.39 -19.28
CA VAL A 302 5.24 33.07 -20.15
C VAL A 302 4.53 31.80 -19.70
N ALA A 303 5.28 30.75 -19.36
CA ALA A 303 4.73 29.48 -18.87
C ALA A 303 3.94 29.65 -17.56
N CYS A 304 4.46 30.45 -16.61
CA CYS A 304 3.76 30.72 -15.35
C CYS A 304 2.43 31.46 -15.56
N VAL A 305 2.42 32.48 -16.43
CA VAL A 305 1.19 33.20 -16.79
C VAL A 305 0.19 32.27 -17.48
N ALA A 306 0.65 31.42 -18.39
CA ALA A 306 -0.19 30.46 -19.10
C ALA A 306 -0.81 29.40 -18.17
N ALA A 307 -0.05 28.88 -17.21
CA ALA A 307 -0.58 27.93 -16.22
C ALA A 307 -1.71 28.53 -15.37
N LEU A 308 -1.51 29.75 -14.86
CA LEU A 308 -2.55 30.47 -14.11
C LEU A 308 -3.78 30.78 -14.98
N ALA A 309 -3.58 31.18 -16.25
CA ALA A 309 -4.67 31.39 -17.20
C ALA A 309 -5.48 30.11 -17.48
N ALA A 310 -4.83 28.94 -17.46
CA ALA A 310 -5.48 27.64 -17.63
C ALA A 310 -6.34 27.23 -16.42
N GLY A 311 -6.16 27.87 -15.26
CA GLY A 311 -6.92 27.62 -14.02
C GLY A 311 -6.12 26.93 -12.92
N VAL A 312 -4.79 26.84 -13.05
CA VAL A 312 -3.91 26.40 -11.96
C VAL A 312 -3.98 27.41 -10.80
N ASP A 313 -3.98 26.92 -9.56
CA ASP A 313 -3.98 27.77 -8.37
C ASP A 313 -2.57 28.09 -7.88
N GLN A 314 -1.64 27.14 -7.97
CA GLN A 314 -0.27 27.29 -7.48
C GLN A 314 0.78 26.86 -8.51
N VAL A 315 1.81 27.67 -8.71
CA VAL A 315 2.95 27.42 -9.58
C VAL A 315 4.12 26.89 -8.75
N LEU A 316 4.59 25.70 -9.08
CA LEU A 316 5.70 25.03 -8.41
C LEU A 316 7.02 25.27 -9.15
N MET A 317 8.03 25.73 -8.41
CA MET A 317 9.44 25.83 -8.82
C MET A 317 9.65 26.52 -10.17
N PRO A 318 9.22 27.79 -10.35
CA PRO A 318 9.62 28.56 -11.53
C PRO A 318 11.15 28.75 -11.55
N ARG A 319 11.76 28.80 -12.74
CA ARG A 319 13.21 29.02 -12.87
C ARG A 319 13.69 30.34 -12.25
N ASP A 320 12.88 31.39 -12.39
CA ASP A 320 13.08 32.68 -11.73
C ASP A 320 11.74 33.16 -11.14
N VAL A 321 11.60 33.05 -9.83
CA VAL A 321 10.38 33.46 -9.14
C VAL A 321 10.18 34.98 -9.13
N ARG A 322 11.25 35.79 -9.13
CA ARG A 322 11.14 37.25 -9.14
C ARG A 322 10.57 37.71 -10.49
N GLU A 323 11.09 37.15 -11.57
CA GLU A 323 10.57 37.40 -12.91
C GLU A 323 9.12 36.91 -13.05
N ALA A 324 8.83 35.69 -12.60
CA ALA A 324 7.49 35.11 -12.69
C ALA A 324 6.43 35.94 -11.94
N VAL A 325 6.71 36.34 -10.69
CA VAL A 325 5.80 37.20 -9.90
C VAL A 325 5.58 38.54 -10.59
N ALA A 326 6.63 39.16 -11.13
CA ALA A 326 6.53 40.42 -11.86
C ALA A 326 5.68 40.28 -13.12
N ALA A 327 5.88 39.21 -13.89
CA ALA A 327 5.14 38.93 -15.12
C ALA A 327 3.64 38.67 -14.86
N VAL A 328 3.30 37.91 -13.82
CA VAL A 328 1.90 37.67 -13.42
C VAL A 328 1.24 38.96 -12.95
N THR A 329 1.93 39.76 -12.12
CA THR A 329 1.43 41.05 -11.66
C THR A 329 1.17 42.00 -12.84
N HIS A 330 2.06 42.02 -13.83
CA HIS A 330 1.87 42.80 -15.05
C HIS A 330 0.68 42.28 -15.86
N ALA A 331 0.56 40.97 -16.06
CA ALA A 331 -0.52 40.35 -16.81
C ALA A 331 -1.91 40.68 -16.21
N VAL A 332 -2.02 40.70 -14.87
CA VAL A 332 -3.25 41.14 -14.20
C VAL A 332 -3.55 42.62 -14.48
N ARG A 333 -2.55 43.50 -14.31
CA ARG A 333 -2.71 44.95 -14.56
C ARG A 333 -3.03 45.26 -16.02
N ALA A 334 -2.57 44.43 -16.95
CA ALA A 334 -2.85 44.53 -18.38
C ALA A 334 -4.21 43.91 -18.77
N GLY A 335 -4.91 43.23 -17.85
CA GLY A 335 -6.19 42.56 -18.11
C GLY A 335 -6.05 41.22 -18.85
N GLU A 336 -4.86 40.64 -18.92
CA GLU A 336 -4.61 39.30 -19.47
C GLU A 336 -5.00 38.19 -18.51
N LEU A 337 -4.87 38.45 -17.20
CA LEU A 337 -5.31 37.58 -16.12
C LEU A 337 -6.38 38.30 -15.30
N ASP A 338 -7.41 37.56 -14.90
CA ASP A 338 -8.46 38.07 -14.02
C ASP A 338 -8.00 38.04 -12.55
N GLU A 339 -7.98 39.21 -11.89
CA GLU A 339 -7.60 39.31 -10.48
C GLU A 339 -8.52 38.47 -9.57
N GLU A 340 -9.82 38.41 -9.87
CA GLU A 340 -10.76 37.66 -9.00
C GLU A 340 -10.52 36.15 -9.11
N GLN A 341 -10.14 35.65 -10.28
CA GLN A 341 -9.69 34.27 -10.45
C GLN A 341 -8.47 33.97 -9.57
N LEU A 342 -7.46 34.83 -9.58
CA LEU A 342 -6.24 34.66 -8.78
C LEU A 342 -6.54 34.77 -7.28
N ARG A 343 -7.46 35.66 -6.87
CA ARG A 343 -7.96 35.72 -5.49
C ARG A 343 -8.68 34.45 -5.09
N ALA A 344 -9.49 33.86 -5.98
CA ALA A 344 -10.12 32.57 -5.72
C ALA A 344 -9.09 31.45 -5.53
N SER A 345 -8.01 31.44 -6.31
CA SER A 345 -6.88 30.51 -6.11
C SER A 345 -6.19 30.72 -4.77
N ALA A 346 -5.89 31.97 -4.39
CA ALA A 346 -5.33 32.29 -3.08
C ALA A 346 -6.26 31.85 -1.93
N ARG A 347 -7.59 31.99 -2.07
CA ARG A 347 -8.57 31.48 -1.08
C ARG A 347 -8.47 29.96 -0.91
N ARG A 348 -8.29 29.19 -1.99
CA ARG A 348 -8.12 27.72 -1.90
C ARG A 348 -6.82 27.35 -1.18
N ILE A 349 -5.72 28.03 -1.49
CA ILE A 349 -4.43 27.82 -0.84
C ILE A 349 -4.52 28.12 0.67
N VAL A 350 -5.13 29.24 1.05
CA VAL A 350 -5.30 29.62 2.45
C VAL A 350 -6.31 28.72 3.18
N ALA A 351 -7.35 28.26 2.50
CA ALA A 351 -8.28 27.26 3.04
C ALA A 351 -7.56 25.94 3.34
N LEU A 352 -6.63 25.50 2.48
CA LEU A 352 -5.79 24.34 2.74
C LEU A 352 -4.86 24.58 3.95
N LYS A 353 -4.21 25.74 4.05
CA LYS A 353 -3.38 26.11 5.22
C LYS A 353 -4.20 26.09 6.52
N THR A 354 -5.44 26.57 6.46
CA THR A 354 -6.39 26.53 7.58
C THR A 354 -6.78 25.09 7.95
N LYS A 355 -7.16 24.26 6.95
CA LYS A 355 -7.48 22.84 7.14
C LYS A 355 -6.34 22.07 7.82
N LEU A 356 -5.10 22.42 7.49
CA LEU A 356 -3.89 21.79 8.04
C LEU A 356 -3.42 22.38 9.39
N GLY A 357 -4.19 23.33 9.95
CA GLY A 357 -3.93 23.96 11.24
C GLY A 357 -2.64 24.79 11.28
N LEU A 358 -2.25 25.42 10.16
CA LEU A 358 -0.98 26.15 10.06
C LEU A 358 -1.00 27.53 10.72
N PHE A 359 -2.18 28.07 11.01
CA PHE A 359 -2.35 29.33 11.74
C PHE A 359 -2.40 29.16 13.26
N ASP A 360 -2.43 27.91 13.74
CA ASP A 360 -2.47 27.58 15.15
C ASP A 360 -1.05 27.40 15.71
N ALA A 361 -0.90 27.48 17.04
CA ALA A 361 0.40 27.28 17.67
C ALA A 361 0.96 25.88 17.33
N PRO A 362 2.26 25.76 16.97
CA PRO A 362 2.86 24.47 16.66
C PRO A 362 2.71 23.50 17.83
N ALA A 363 1.95 22.43 17.64
CA ALA A 363 1.93 21.31 18.58
C ALA A 363 3.28 20.59 18.51
N GLY A 364 3.86 20.23 19.67
CA GLY A 364 5.04 19.37 19.74
C GLY A 364 4.69 17.96 19.23
N ARG A 365 4.88 17.72 17.94
CA ARG A 365 4.55 16.45 17.29
C ARG A 365 5.74 15.49 17.40
N ARG A 366 5.48 14.24 17.80
CA ARG A 366 6.46 13.15 17.84
C ARG A 366 5.94 11.98 17.03
N ALA A 367 6.84 11.29 16.33
CA ALA A 367 6.54 10.07 15.60
C ALA A 367 7.22 8.87 16.27
N ASP A 368 6.54 7.72 16.31
CA ASP A 368 7.09 6.45 16.77
C ASP A 368 7.79 5.76 15.61
N VAL A 369 8.99 6.25 15.29
CA VAL A 369 9.78 5.83 14.13
C VAL A 369 10.17 4.35 14.23
N GLU A 370 10.33 3.81 15.44
CA GLU A 370 10.62 2.39 15.63
C GLU A 370 9.43 1.51 15.22
N ARG A 371 8.21 1.87 15.64
CA ARG A 371 6.98 1.19 15.22
C ARG A 371 6.76 1.33 13.72
N HIS A 372 7.00 2.51 13.16
CA HIS A 372 6.89 2.76 11.72
C HIS A 372 7.90 1.93 10.92
N GLY A 373 9.15 1.85 11.38
CA GLY A 373 10.18 0.99 10.79
C GLY A 373 9.81 -0.50 10.80
N ARG A 374 9.16 -0.99 11.87
CA ARG A 374 8.62 -2.38 11.89
C ARG A 374 7.54 -2.58 10.83
N LEU A 375 6.64 -1.60 10.66
CA LEU A 375 5.58 -1.64 9.65
C LEU A 375 6.18 -1.67 8.23
N ALA A 376 7.17 -0.83 7.95
CA ALA A 376 7.86 -0.80 6.67
C ALA A 376 8.61 -2.11 6.36
N ARG A 377 9.38 -2.66 7.33
CA ARG A 377 10.06 -3.96 7.16
C ARG A 377 9.09 -5.11 6.90
N MET A 378 7.95 -5.12 7.60
CA MET A 378 6.89 -6.10 7.37
C MET A 378 6.32 -5.99 5.95
N ALA A 379 6.08 -4.76 5.47
CA ALA A 379 5.59 -4.54 4.12
C ALA A 379 6.62 -4.99 3.07
N VAL A 380 7.91 -4.65 3.22
CA VAL A 380 8.99 -5.11 2.33
C VAL A 380 9.07 -6.64 2.28
N SER A 381 9.07 -7.30 3.44
CA SER A 381 9.14 -8.76 3.52
C SER A 381 7.94 -9.44 2.84
N ARG A 382 6.73 -8.91 3.04
CA ARG A 382 5.54 -9.47 2.41
C ARG A 382 5.38 -9.08 0.94
N ALA A 383 6.04 -8.02 0.48
CA ALA A 383 5.97 -7.59 -0.91
C ALA A 383 6.67 -8.56 -1.86
N LEU A 384 7.60 -9.39 -1.37
CA LEU A 384 8.32 -10.32 -2.23
C LEU A 384 7.36 -11.28 -2.93
N THR A 385 7.40 -11.29 -4.25
CA THR A 385 6.48 -12.06 -5.10
C THR A 385 7.27 -12.96 -6.03
N TRP A 386 6.90 -14.23 -6.13
CA TRP A 386 7.42 -15.10 -7.18
C TRP A 386 6.81 -14.70 -8.53
N ARG A 387 7.64 -14.61 -9.58
CA ARG A 387 7.17 -14.38 -10.96
C ARG A 387 6.12 -15.41 -11.35
N ASP A 388 6.39 -16.67 -11.08
CA ASP A 388 5.56 -17.81 -11.45
C ASP A 388 4.85 -18.36 -10.22
N SER A 389 3.52 -18.41 -10.25
CA SER A 389 2.69 -18.90 -9.15
C SER A 389 3.02 -20.36 -8.79
N GLY A 390 3.07 -20.67 -7.49
CA GLY A 390 3.39 -22.02 -7.00
C GLY A 390 4.89 -22.33 -6.93
N THR A 391 5.75 -21.39 -7.36
CA THR A 391 7.20 -21.52 -7.17
C THR A 391 7.55 -21.51 -5.69
N SER A 392 8.38 -22.46 -5.28
CA SER A 392 9.04 -22.48 -3.98
C SER A 392 10.49 -22.93 -4.21
N LEU A 393 11.44 -22.12 -3.75
CA LEU A 393 12.86 -22.42 -3.88
C LEU A 393 13.57 -22.08 -2.58
N ARG A 394 14.10 -23.11 -1.92
CA ARG A 394 14.98 -22.98 -0.77
C ARG A 394 16.44 -23.10 -1.20
N LEU A 395 17.29 -22.16 -0.76
CA LEU A 395 18.73 -22.27 -0.98
C LEU A 395 19.33 -23.39 -0.12
N GLY A 396 20.15 -24.24 -0.75
CA GLY A 396 21.05 -25.17 -0.07
C GLY A 396 22.31 -24.45 0.43
N ASP A 397 23.03 -25.07 1.35
CA ASP A 397 24.31 -24.59 1.93
C ASP A 397 25.52 -25.42 1.47
N ASP A 398 25.33 -26.29 0.49
CA ASP A 398 26.29 -27.28 -0.01
C ASP A 398 27.24 -26.74 -1.09
N ARG A 399 26.89 -25.62 -1.75
CA ARG A 399 27.69 -24.97 -2.79
C ARG A 399 27.98 -23.51 -2.47
N PRO A 400 29.14 -22.96 -2.90
CA PRO A 400 29.37 -21.53 -2.90
C PRO A 400 28.28 -20.78 -3.68
N LEU A 401 27.91 -19.59 -3.21
CA LEU A 401 26.97 -18.70 -3.86
C LEU A 401 27.72 -17.53 -4.51
N VAL A 402 27.30 -17.18 -5.72
CA VAL A 402 27.69 -15.92 -6.37
C VAL A 402 26.48 -15.01 -6.45
N VAL A 403 26.56 -13.84 -5.83
CA VAL A 403 25.62 -12.74 -6.07
C VAL A 403 26.16 -11.94 -7.26
N LEU A 404 25.54 -12.16 -8.42
CA LEU A 404 25.88 -11.50 -9.67
C LEU A 404 25.01 -10.25 -9.84
N HIS A 405 25.62 -9.08 -9.97
CA HIS A 405 24.87 -7.82 -10.05
C HIS A 405 25.53 -6.83 -11.02
N ASP A 406 24.76 -5.85 -11.48
CA ASP A 406 25.33 -4.70 -12.21
C ASP A 406 26.22 -3.86 -11.26
N PRO A 407 27.50 -3.57 -11.59
CA PRO A 407 28.40 -2.76 -10.74
C PRO A 407 27.98 -1.29 -10.60
N GLU A 408 27.30 -0.72 -11.60
CA GLU A 408 26.87 0.68 -11.58
C GLU A 408 25.35 0.74 -11.82
N PRO A 409 24.53 0.45 -10.80
CA PRO A 409 23.09 0.57 -10.97
C PRO A 409 22.75 2.00 -11.41
N PRO A 410 21.76 2.21 -12.29
CA PRO A 410 21.36 3.54 -12.78
C PRO A 410 20.93 4.54 -11.69
N SER A 411 20.76 4.09 -10.44
CA SER A 411 20.52 4.91 -9.24
C SER A 411 21.81 5.35 -8.52
N ALA A 412 23.00 5.01 -9.03
CA ALA A 412 24.29 5.48 -8.53
C ALA A 412 24.26 7.02 -8.39
N GLY A 413 24.44 7.50 -7.17
CA GLY A 413 24.25 8.92 -6.85
C GLY A 413 22.84 9.29 -6.39
N ARG A 414 22.08 8.41 -5.73
CA ARG A 414 20.90 8.75 -4.89
C ARG A 414 20.98 8.20 -3.45
N GLY A 415 22.21 8.04 -2.93
CA GLY A 415 22.48 7.41 -1.63
C GLY A 415 22.50 5.88 -1.75
N ILE A 416 23.23 5.21 -0.85
CA ILE A 416 23.58 3.78 -1.00
C ILE A 416 22.32 2.89 -0.85
N GLU A 417 21.88 2.35 -1.98
CA GLU A 417 20.85 1.33 -2.16
C GLU A 417 21.56 0.04 -2.58
N ASP A 418 21.89 -0.81 -1.60
CA ASP A 418 22.87 -1.88 -1.75
C ASP A 418 22.27 -3.26 -1.47
N VAL A 419 21.16 -3.57 -2.16
CA VAL A 419 20.52 -4.88 -2.11
C VAL A 419 21.53 -6.02 -2.34
N PRO A 420 22.46 -5.96 -3.33
CA PRO A 420 23.46 -7.01 -3.51
C PRO A 420 24.35 -7.22 -2.29
N THR A 421 24.91 -6.16 -1.72
CA THR A 421 25.79 -6.30 -0.55
C THR A 421 25.03 -6.74 0.68
N VAL A 422 23.86 -6.16 0.96
CA VAL A 422 23.05 -6.54 2.12
C VAL A 422 22.60 -8.00 2.01
N LEU A 423 22.21 -8.46 0.82
CA LEU A 423 21.89 -9.88 0.59
C LEU A 423 23.10 -10.76 0.86
N ALA A 424 24.26 -10.42 0.27
CA ALA A 424 25.48 -11.21 0.41
C ALA A 424 25.94 -11.28 1.88
N ASP A 425 25.96 -10.15 2.59
CA ASP A 425 26.36 -10.07 3.99
C ASP A 425 25.38 -10.79 4.92
N THR A 426 24.08 -10.70 4.64
CA THR A 426 23.05 -11.44 5.39
C THR A 426 23.23 -12.95 5.23
N LEU A 427 23.49 -13.43 4.01
CA LEU A 427 23.74 -14.85 3.74
C LEU A 427 25.07 -15.33 4.36
N ARG A 428 26.15 -14.54 4.26
CA ARG A 428 27.43 -14.81 4.94
C ARG A 428 27.26 -14.91 6.45
N GLY A 429 26.51 -13.97 7.04
CA GLY A 429 26.20 -13.96 8.47
C GLY A 429 25.42 -15.19 8.94
N ARG A 430 24.75 -15.91 8.02
CA ARG A 430 24.04 -17.15 8.28
C ARG A 430 24.82 -18.42 7.88
N GLY A 431 26.06 -18.29 7.43
CA GLY A 431 26.98 -19.40 7.19
C GLY A 431 27.21 -19.78 5.73
N TRP A 432 26.58 -19.11 4.76
CA TRP A 432 26.85 -19.36 3.35
C TRP A 432 28.20 -18.76 2.91
N SER A 433 28.92 -19.48 2.05
CA SER A 433 30.08 -18.93 1.34
C SER A 433 29.60 -18.11 0.15
N VAL A 434 29.61 -16.78 0.26
CA VAL A 434 29.08 -15.88 -0.78
C VAL A 434 30.16 -14.96 -1.35
N GLU A 435 30.29 -14.95 -2.67
CA GLU A 435 31.08 -13.99 -3.44
C GLU A 435 30.15 -13.01 -4.17
N GLN A 436 30.56 -11.74 -4.30
CA GLN A 436 29.85 -10.77 -5.13
C GLN A 436 30.68 -10.52 -6.40
N LEU A 437 30.06 -10.63 -7.56
CA LEU A 437 30.71 -10.41 -8.85
C LEU A 437 29.88 -9.44 -9.70
N PRO A 438 30.53 -8.55 -10.47
CA PRO A 438 29.83 -7.70 -11.42
C PRO A 438 29.39 -8.51 -12.65
N LEU A 439 28.30 -8.09 -13.30
CA LEU A 439 27.93 -8.58 -14.62
C LEU A 439 29.11 -8.43 -15.60
N GLY A 440 29.37 -9.50 -16.37
CA GLY A 440 30.52 -9.60 -17.28
C GLY A 440 31.79 -10.19 -16.66
N ALA A 441 31.82 -10.47 -15.35
CA ALA A 441 32.92 -11.22 -14.73
C ALA A 441 32.93 -12.71 -15.17
N GLU A 442 34.10 -13.35 -15.11
CA GLU A 442 34.21 -14.80 -15.25
C GLU A 442 33.52 -15.50 -14.07
N LEU A 443 32.60 -16.42 -14.38
CA LEU A 443 31.78 -17.09 -13.37
C LEU A 443 32.32 -18.49 -13.04
N PRO A 444 32.53 -18.83 -11.76
CA PRO A 444 33.00 -20.15 -11.36
C PRO A 444 32.07 -21.27 -11.85
N GLU A 445 32.66 -22.41 -12.23
CA GLU A 445 31.89 -23.57 -12.69
C GLU A 445 31.11 -24.22 -11.53
N ASP A 446 31.67 -24.18 -10.32
CA ASP A 446 31.17 -24.89 -9.14
C ASP A 446 30.38 -24.01 -8.14
N ALA A 447 29.65 -23.00 -8.62
CA ALA A 447 28.82 -22.14 -7.76
C ALA A 447 27.37 -22.03 -8.22
N ASP A 448 26.46 -21.79 -7.28
CA ASP A 448 25.09 -21.40 -7.55
C ASP A 448 25.02 -19.86 -7.69
N ILE A 449 24.37 -19.38 -8.76
CA ILE A 449 24.33 -17.95 -9.09
C ILE A 449 22.97 -17.36 -8.72
N ILE A 450 22.98 -16.31 -7.91
CA ILE A 450 21.86 -15.40 -7.68
C ILE A 450 22.07 -14.16 -8.55
N LEU A 451 21.29 -14.02 -9.62
CA LEU A 451 21.34 -12.83 -10.49
C LEU A 451 20.45 -11.73 -9.94
N ILE A 452 20.95 -10.51 -9.76
CA ILE A 452 20.17 -9.34 -9.38
C ILE A 452 20.08 -8.36 -10.55
N THR A 453 18.86 -8.04 -10.97
CA THR A 453 18.59 -7.03 -12.00
C THR A 453 17.94 -5.78 -11.41
N ARG A 454 18.26 -4.62 -11.99
CA ARG A 454 17.80 -3.29 -11.57
C ARG A 454 17.53 -2.42 -12.80
N ASP A 455 16.34 -2.57 -13.38
CA ASP A 455 15.92 -1.89 -14.61
C ASP A 455 16.86 -2.18 -15.79
N ALA A 456 17.22 -3.46 -15.95
CA ALA A 456 17.99 -3.93 -17.09
C ALA A 456 17.32 -3.52 -18.42
N TRP A 457 15.98 -3.41 -18.46
CA TRP A 457 15.23 -2.99 -19.65
C TRP A 457 15.65 -1.62 -20.21
N ARG A 458 16.18 -0.72 -19.37
CA ARG A 458 16.60 0.63 -19.80
C ARG A 458 17.89 0.62 -20.63
N PHE A 459 18.71 -0.44 -20.53
CA PHE A 459 20.05 -0.49 -21.10
C PHE A 459 20.24 -1.77 -21.91
N GLY A 460 20.29 -1.65 -23.23
CA GLY A 460 20.41 -2.79 -24.14
C GLY A 460 21.58 -3.72 -23.81
N THR A 461 22.74 -3.14 -23.45
CA THR A 461 23.94 -3.89 -23.05
C THR A 461 23.74 -4.72 -21.77
N VAL A 462 23.11 -4.15 -20.75
CA VAL A 462 22.80 -4.87 -19.50
C VAL A 462 21.77 -5.97 -19.76
N ALA A 463 20.73 -5.67 -20.55
CA ALA A 463 19.73 -6.65 -20.94
C ALA A 463 20.34 -7.82 -21.74
N GLU A 464 21.31 -7.57 -22.62
CA GLU A 464 22.06 -8.61 -23.34
C GLU A 464 22.87 -9.49 -22.38
N GLN A 465 23.65 -8.88 -21.48
CA GLN A 465 24.44 -9.63 -20.48
C GLN A 465 23.56 -10.48 -19.56
N VAL A 466 22.40 -9.96 -19.14
CA VAL A 466 21.41 -10.73 -18.36
C VAL A 466 20.96 -11.97 -19.14
N ARG A 467 20.63 -11.84 -20.43
CA ARG A 467 20.20 -12.99 -21.25
C ARG A 467 21.30 -14.03 -21.42
N GLU A 468 22.55 -13.58 -21.63
CA GLU A 468 23.70 -14.47 -21.81
C GLU A 468 23.98 -15.33 -20.57
N VAL A 469 23.84 -14.76 -19.37
CA VAL A 469 24.11 -15.48 -18.12
C VAL A 469 22.91 -16.28 -17.61
N ALA A 470 21.68 -15.91 -17.97
CA ALA A 470 20.47 -16.44 -17.34
C ALA A 470 20.36 -17.98 -17.38
N GLY A 471 20.91 -18.65 -18.40
CA GLY A 471 20.93 -20.12 -18.47
C GLY A 471 21.81 -20.82 -17.42
N ARG A 472 22.72 -20.09 -16.75
CA ARG A 472 23.55 -20.58 -15.63
C ARG A 472 23.01 -20.17 -14.26
N VAL A 473 21.98 -19.34 -14.22
CA VAL A 473 21.45 -18.74 -12.99
C VAL A 473 20.60 -19.75 -12.25
N ARG A 474 20.82 -19.87 -10.93
CA ARG A 474 20.00 -20.71 -10.06
C ARG A 474 18.70 -20.00 -9.69
N ILE A 475 18.78 -18.70 -9.43
CA ILE A 475 17.65 -17.83 -9.14
C ILE A 475 17.94 -16.38 -9.59
N ALA A 476 16.93 -15.71 -10.13
CA ALA A 476 16.98 -14.29 -10.41
C ALA A 476 16.17 -13.47 -9.39
N LEU A 477 16.60 -12.25 -9.13
CA LEU A 477 15.90 -11.22 -8.37
C LEU A 477 15.77 -9.98 -9.26
N ALA A 478 14.55 -9.62 -9.65
CA ALA A 478 14.26 -8.26 -10.08
C ALA A 478 14.13 -7.39 -8.83
N ALA A 479 15.21 -6.73 -8.44
CA ALA A 479 15.17 -5.89 -7.25
C ALA A 479 14.21 -4.72 -7.48
N ARG A 480 14.22 -4.09 -8.66
CA ARG A 480 13.45 -2.86 -8.96
C ARG A 480 12.33 -3.11 -9.98
N SER A 481 12.67 -2.97 -11.26
CA SER A 481 11.93 -3.39 -12.46
C SER A 481 11.29 -4.78 -12.42
N PRO A 482 9.99 -5.03 -12.12
CA PRO A 482 9.47 -6.39 -12.30
C PRO A 482 9.50 -6.81 -13.79
N TYR A 483 9.57 -5.85 -14.72
CA TYR A 483 9.62 -6.09 -16.17
C TYR A 483 10.95 -6.65 -16.66
N ASP A 484 12.00 -6.63 -15.82
CA ASP A 484 13.25 -7.35 -16.12
C ASP A 484 13.01 -8.86 -16.24
N SER A 485 11.85 -9.36 -15.81
CA SER A 485 11.40 -10.73 -16.07
C SER A 485 11.43 -11.11 -17.56
N ALA A 486 11.31 -10.15 -18.47
CA ALA A 486 11.40 -10.37 -19.91
C ALA A 486 12.77 -10.90 -20.37
N PHE A 487 13.83 -10.69 -19.59
CA PHE A 487 15.20 -11.08 -19.94
C PHE A 487 15.65 -12.38 -19.27
N VAL A 488 14.82 -12.92 -18.38
CA VAL A 488 15.09 -14.15 -17.63
C VAL A 488 14.16 -15.26 -18.14
N PRO A 489 14.69 -16.43 -18.56
CA PRO A 489 13.86 -17.53 -19.04
C PRO A 489 12.82 -18.00 -18.02
N GLU A 490 11.69 -18.53 -18.51
CA GLU A 490 10.57 -19.01 -17.67
C GLU A 490 10.98 -20.14 -16.71
N HIS A 491 11.96 -20.97 -17.08
CA HIS A 491 12.42 -22.09 -16.25
C HIS A 491 13.33 -21.65 -15.08
N VAL A 492 13.84 -20.42 -15.10
CA VAL A 492 14.68 -19.88 -14.02
C VAL A 492 13.76 -19.25 -12.98
N PRO A 493 13.73 -19.75 -11.72
CA PRO A 493 12.94 -19.13 -10.66
C PRO A 493 13.32 -17.66 -10.49
N MET A 494 12.32 -16.79 -10.38
CA MET A 494 12.54 -15.36 -10.28
C MET A 494 11.67 -14.73 -9.18
N LEU A 495 12.32 -14.00 -8.29
CA LEU A 495 11.68 -13.23 -7.23
C LEU A 495 11.63 -11.75 -7.60
N LEU A 496 10.54 -11.07 -7.24
CA LEU A 496 10.31 -9.65 -7.52
C LEU A 496 10.35 -8.86 -6.20
N GLY A 497 11.23 -7.86 -6.14
CA GLY A 497 11.50 -7.06 -4.94
C GLY A 497 10.85 -5.69 -4.89
N TYR A 498 10.49 -5.12 -6.05
CA TYR A 498 9.81 -3.82 -6.21
C TYR A 498 10.51 -2.62 -5.55
N GLY A 499 11.82 -2.68 -5.29
CA GLY A 499 12.63 -1.61 -4.73
C GLY A 499 14.07 -2.02 -4.43
N ASP A 500 14.91 -1.02 -4.24
CA ASP A 500 16.35 -1.14 -3.97
C ASP A 500 16.72 -0.73 -2.54
N LEU A 501 15.73 -0.67 -1.65
CA LEU A 501 15.95 -0.43 -0.22
C LEU A 501 16.81 -1.54 0.39
N PRO A 502 17.76 -1.24 1.30
CA PRO A 502 18.55 -2.25 2.00
C PRO A 502 17.73 -3.40 2.59
N GLY A 503 16.56 -3.10 3.17
CA GLY A 503 15.66 -4.10 3.72
C GLY A 503 15.12 -5.13 2.71
N VAL A 504 15.20 -4.87 1.40
CA VAL A 504 14.88 -5.86 0.36
C VAL A 504 15.93 -6.97 0.35
N GLY A 505 17.21 -6.65 0.52
CA GLY A 505 18.27 -7.66 0.59
C GLY A 505 18.11 -8.61 1.78
N GLU A 506 17.78 -8.05 2.97
CA GLU A 506 17.45 -8.84 4.17
C GLU A 506 16.24 -9.74 3.94
N ALA A 507 15.16 -9.16 3.40
CA ALA A 507 13.93 -9.89 3.14
C ALA A 507 14.10 -11.01 2.10
N VAL A 508 14.90 -10.77 1.06
CA VAL A 508 15.22 -11.79 0.06
C VAL A 508 16.00 -12.93 0.71
N ALA A 509 17.00 -12.65 1.54
CA ALA A 509 17.72 -13.69 2.26
C ALA A 509 16.76 -14.55 3.11
N ASP A 510 15.80 -13.93 3.81
CA ASP A 510 14.75 -14.64 4.55
C ASP A 510 13.88 -15.52 3.66
N ALA A 511 13.39 -14.97 2.55
CA ALA A 511 12.53 -15.70 1.61
C ALA A 511 13.25 -16.91 1.00
N LEU A 512 14.53 -16.77 0.66
CA LEU A 512 15.34 -17.85 0.07
C LEU A 512 15.74 -18.93 1.09
N VAL A 513 15.91 -18.57 2.36
CA VAL A 513 16.14 -19.56 3.43
C VAL A 513 14.85 -20.30 3.80
N ALA A 514 13.71 -19.62 3.78
CA ALA A 514 12.40 -20.20 4.08
C ALA A 514 11.79 -20.95 2.88
N GLY A 515 12.21 -20.60 1.66
CA GLY A 515 11.66 -21.12 0.41
C GLY A 515 10.31 -20.54 0.00
N VAL A 516 9.87 -19.44 0.61
CA VAL A 516 8.52 -18.89 0.43
C VAL A 516 8.55 -17.37 0.28
N ALA A 517 7.61 -16.85 -0.51
CA ALA A 517 7.32 -15.44 -0.68
C ALA A 517 5.79 -15.24 -0.65
N MET A 518 5.32 -14.11 -0.11
CA MET A 518 3.89 -13.90 0.21
C MET A 518 3.18 -12.88 -0.67
N GLY A 519 3.94 -12.16 -1.50
CA GLY A 519 3.43 -11.06 -2.29
C GLY A 519 2.53 -11.54 -3.42
N ALA A 520 1.64 -10.63 -3.85
CA ALA A 520 0.81 -10.81 -5.03
C ALA A 520 1.33 -9.92 -6.16
N LEU A 521 1.27 -10.43 -7.39
CA LEU A 521 1.69 -9.70 -8.58
C LEU A 521 0.81 -8.45 -8.76
N PRO A 522 1.34 -7.21 -8.65
CA PRO A 522 0.54 -6.00 -8.78
C PRO A 522 0.48 -5.53 -10.23
N VAL A 523 1.19 -6.18 -11.15
CA VAL A 523 1.27 -5.83 -12.57
C VAL A 523 1.25 -7.11 -13.37
N ASP A 524 0.75 -7.03 -14.60
CA ASP A 524 1.03 -8.08 -15.58
C ASP A 524 2.55 -8.09 -15.87
N LEU A 525 3.07 -9.21 -16.39
CA LEU A 525 4.47 -9.31 -16.80
C LEU A 525 4.60 -9.55 -18.31
N PRO A 526 5.62 -8.97 -18.96
CA PRO A 526 5.90 -9.24 -20.35
C PRO A 526 6.40 -10.69 -20.57
N SER A 527 6.09 -11.24 -21.74
CA SER A 527 6.52 -12.61 -22.09
C SER A 527 8.02 -12.65 -22.43
N PRO A 528 8.78 -13.63 -21.90
CA PRO A 528 10.20 -13.80 -22.22
C PRO A 528 10.49 -14.22 -23.68
N THR A 529 9.46 -14.66 -24.44
CA THR A 529 9.63 -15.18 -25.81
C THR A 529 9.50 -14.11 -26.90
N GLU A 530 8.96 -12.93 -26.61
CA GLU A 530 8.90 -11.78 -27.52
C GLU A 530 9.43 -10.47 -26.86
N PRO A 531 10.74 -10.39 -26.51
CA PRO A 531 11.27 -9.26 -25.74
C PRO A 531 11.29 -7.93 -26.49
N SER A 532 11.26 -7.96 -27.84
CA SER A 532 11.38 -6.78 -28.70
C SER A 532 10.07 -5.99 -28.83
N THR A 533 8.97 -6.54 -28.34
CA THR A 533 7.68 -5.86 -28.22
C THR A 533 7.18 -6.06 -26.80
N LEU A 534 7.65 -5.21 -25.88
CA LEU A 534 7.04 -4.97 -24.58
C LEU A 534 5.65 -4.35 -24.77
N ARG A 535 4.75 -5.03 -25.49
CA ARG A 535 3.35 -4.69 -25.63
C ARG A 535 2.60 -5.65 -24.72
N TRP A 536 1.80 -5.09 -23.82
CA TRP A 536 0.81 -5.87 -23.10
C TRP A 536 -0.03 -6.68 -24.08
N ARG A 537 -0.46 -7.89 -23.68
CA ARG A 537 -1.74 -8.37 -24.18
C ARG A 537 -2.74 -7.30 -23.76
N ARG A 538 -3.30 -6.53 -24.71
CA ARG A 538 -4.51 -5.75 -24.45
C ARG A 538 -5.55 -6.75 -24.01
N SER A 539 -5.67 -6.98 -22.71
CA SER A 539 -6.83 -7.63 -22.15
C SER A 539 -7.98 -6.69 -22.50
N GLY A 540 -8.94 -7.22 -23.28
CA GLY A 540 -10.29 -6.69 -23.18
C GLY A 540 -10.73 -6.74 -21.71
N SER A 541 -11.82 -6.06 -21.42
CA SER A 541 -12.55 -6.14 -20.15
C SER A 541 -12.41 -7.50 -19.46
N PRO A 542 -12.23 -7.49 -18.14
CA PRO A 542 -11.26 -8.26 -17.38
C PRO A 542 -11.31 -9.76 -17.68
N GLY A 543 -10.22 -10.27 -18.24
CA GLY A 543 -9.76 -11.61 -17.91
C GLY A 543 -8.80 -11.47 -16.74
N ALA A 544 -9.32 -11.49 -15.52
CA ALA A 544 -8.50 -11.80 -14.36
C ALA A 544 -7.68 -13.07 -14.70
N SER A 545 -6.36 -13.05 -14.50
CA SER A 545 -5.72 -14.33 -14.13
C SER A 545 -6.58 -14.90 -13.01
N PRO A 546 -7.05 -16.16 -13.11
CA PRO A 546 -8.16 -16.62 -12.29
C PRO A 546 -7.82 -16.31 -10.84
N VAL A 547 -8.53 -15.34 -10.27
CA VAL A 547 -8.62 -15.21 -8.82
C VAL A 547 -9.12 -16.57 -8.43
N ALA A 548 -8.30 -17.33 -7.70
CA ALA A 548 -8.66 -18.66 -7.27
C ALA A 548 -10.11 -18.61 -6.78
N ALA A 549 -10.97 -19.43 -7.39
CA ALA A 549 -12.41 -19.28 -7.23
C ALA A 549 -12.76 -19.62 -5.78
N VAL A 550 -12.85 -18.61 -4.93
CA VAL A 550 -13.19 -18.78 -3.52
C VAL A 550 -14.68 -19.04 -3.45
N THR A 551 -15.05 -20.27 -3.07
CA THR A 551 -16.44 -20.67 -2.90
C THR A 551 -16.69 -21.16 -1.49
N ILE A 552 -17.81 -20.75 -0.90
CA ILE A 552 -18.33 -21.39 0.31
C ILE A 552 -19.34 -22.43 -0.14
N ARG A 553 -19.11 -23.67 0.26
CA ARG A 553 -19.95 -24.81 -0.15
C ARG A 553 -20.24 -25.75 1.01
N PRO A 554 -21.29 -26.59 0.91
CA PRO A 554 -21.49 -27.70 1.83
C PRO A 554 -20.25 -28.59 1.97
N TYR A 555 -20.03 -29.06 3.19
CA TYR A 555 -19.02 -30.07 3.49
C TYR A 555 -19.29 -31.38 2.74
N ARG A 556 -18.21 -32.07 2.36
CA ARG A 556 -18.20 -33.40 1.75
C ARG A 556 -17.24 -34.30 2.51
N ASP A 557 -17.47 -35.62 2.52
CA ASP A 557 -16.62 -36.58 3.24
C ASP A 557 -15.13 -36.51 2.86
N GLU A 558 -14.82 -36.12 1.62
CA GLU A 558 -13.44 -35.90 1.15
C GLU A 558 -12.73 -34.72 1.82
N ASP A 559 -13.47 -33.74 2.34
CA ASP A 559 -12.93 -32.55 3.02
C ASP A 559 -12.47 -32.86 4.46
N ARG A 560 -12.86 -34.01 5.01
CA ARG A 560 -12.63 -34.38 6.41
C ARG A 560 -11.17 -34.23 6.81
N ALA A 561 -10.25 -34.73 6.00
CA ALA A 561 -8.81 -34.61 6.27
C ALA A 561 -8.32 -33.16 6.24
N ALA A 562 -8.86 -32.32 5.35
CA ALA A 562 -8.50 -30.92 5.25
C ALA A 562 -8.98 -30.13 6.48
N ILE A 563 -10.20 -30.40 6.95
CA ILE A 563 -10.73 -29.86 8.21
C ILE A 563 -9.81 -30.20 9.39
N GLY A 564 -9.32 -31.44 9.46
CA GLY A 564 -8.36 -31.83 10.50
C GLY A 564 -7.05 -31.05 10.43
N ARG A 565 -6.50 -30.86 9.23
CA ARG A 565 -5.30 -30.02 9.05
C ARG A 565 -5.53 -28.57 9.47
N ILE A 566 -6.69 -27.99 9.13
CA ILE A 566 -7.03 -26.61 9.49
C ILE A 566 -7.15 -26.49 11.01
N CYS A 567 -7.91 -27.39 11.65
CA CYS A 567 -8.08 -27.45 13.10
C CYS A 567 -6.74 -27.53 13.85
N LEU A 568 -5.79 -28.34 13.34
CA LEU A 568 -4.45 -28.41 13.90
C LEU A 568 -3.68 -27.09 13.72
N ARG A 569 -3.72 -26.51 12.52
CA ARG A 569 -2.99 -25.29 12.16
C ARG A 569 -3.55 -24.01 12.82
N THR A 570 -4.73 -24.08 13.42
CA THR A 570 -5.33 -22.99 14.21
C THR A 570 -5.51 -23.34 15.69
N GLY A 571 -5.10 -24.55 16.10
CA GLY A 571 -5.45 -25.17 17.38
C GLY A 571 -4.75 -24.64 18.64
N ASP A 572 -3.75 -23.75 18.53
CA ASP A 572 -3.11 -23.10 19.68
C ASP A 572 -3.56 -21.65 19.85
N SER A 573 -4.81 -21.49 20.32
CA SER A 573 -5.43 -20.17 20.52
C SER A 573 -5.44 -19.30 19.24
N GLY A 574 -5.61 -19.94 18.07
CA GLY A 574 -5.55 -19.29 16.75
C GLY A 574 -4.20 -19.47 16.03
N GLY A 575 -3.19 -20.08 16.67
CA GLY A 575 -1.89 -20.42 16.07
C GLY A 575 -1.72 -21.92 15.78
N ASP A 576 -0.61 -22.28 15.14
CA ASP A 576 -0.31 -23.67 14.73
C ASP A 576 0.01 -24.57 15.93
N ALA A 577 -0.65 -25.73 16.03
CA ALA A 577 -0.44 -26.73 17.06
C ALA A 577 0.31 -27.99 16.59
N THR A 578 0.86 -28.00 15.36
CA THR A 578 1.67 -29.09 14.83
C THR A 578 2.81 -29.45 15.78
N GLY A 579 2.91 -30.73 16.15
CA GLY A 579 3.93 -31.27 17.05
C GLY A 579 3.81 -30.84 18.52
N LYS A 580 2.74 -30.13 18.92
CA LYS A 580 2.58 -29.68 20.32
C LYS A 580 2.09 -30.75 21.28
N PHE A 581 1.49 -31.82 20.76
CA PHE A 581 0.98 -32.94 21.54
C PHE A 581 1.55 -34.24 21.00
N PHE A 582 1.38 -35.33 21.76
CA PHE A 582 1.79 -36.67 21.37
C PHE A 582 1.21 -37.15 20.02
N SER A 583 0.13 -36.52 19.54
CA SER A 583 -0.42 -36.76 18.21
C SER A 583 -1.07 -35.50 17.64
N ASP A 584 -0.73 -35.18 16.38
CA ASP A 584 -1.35 -34.12 15.60
C ASP A 584 -2.85 -34.36 15.31
N ASP A 585 -3.29 -35.61 15.45
CA ASP A 585 -4.71 -35.97 15.35
C ASP A 585 -5.50 -35.63 16.61
N LEU A 586 -4.86 -35.35 17.75
CA LEU A 586 -5.56 -35.20 19.03
C LEU A 586 -6.61 -34.08 18.99
N LEU A 587 -6.26 -32.91 18.44
CA LEU A 587 -7.19 -31.78 18.38
C LEU A 587 -8.35 -32.01 17.40
N PRO A 588 -8.12 -32.43 16.13
CA PRO A 588 -9.20 -32.75 15.20
C PRO A 588 -10.20 -33.77 15.74
N TRP A 589 -9.73 -34.80 16.45
CA TRP A 589 -10.58 -35.84 17.03
C TRP A 589 -11.46 -35.37 18.20
N ILE A 590 -11.23 -34.16 18.72
CA ILE A 590 -12.02 -33.53 19.79
C ILE A 590 -12.85 -32.37 19.23
N TYR A 591 -12.27 -31.51 18.40
CA TYR A 591 -12.86 -30.23 18.06
C TYR A 591 -13.39 -30.15 16.62
N ALA A 592 -13.17 -31.16 15.78
CA ALA A 592 -13.58 -31.08 14.38
C ALA A 592 -14.29 -32.33 13.83
N TYR A 593 -13.62 -33.48 13.80
CA TYR A 593 -14.16 -34.72 13.22
C TYR A 593 -15.51 -35.17 13.77
N PRO A 594 -15.78 -35.12 15.10
CA PRO A 594 -17.06 -35.57 15.61
C PRO A 594 -18.24 -34.73 15.08
N TYR A 595 -18.03 -33.43 14.82
CA TYR A 595 -19.07 -32.52 14.32
C TYR A 595 -19.47 -32.85 12.89
N VAL A 596 -18.48 -33.07 12.01
CA VAL A 596 -18.73 -33.40 10.60
C VAL A 596 -19.20 -34.85 10.41
N ASP A 597 -18.93 -35.74 11.37
CA ASP A 597 -19.42 -37.13 11.34
C ASP A 597 -20.84 -37.28 11.92
N TYR A 598 -21.27 -36.35 12.79
CA TYR A 598 -22.61 -36.35 13.37
C TYR A 598 -23.63 -35.55 12.55
N GLU A 599 -23.29 -34.31 12.17
CA GLU A 599 -24.20 -33.38 11.49
C GLU A 599 -23.51 -32.70 10.27
N PRO A 600 -23.04 -33.49 9.27
CA PRO A 600 -22.28 -32.99 8.12
C PRO A 600 -23.03 -31.91 7.34
N GLU A 601 -24.35 -32.01 7.25
CA GLU A 601 -25.17 -31.10 6.48
C GLU A 601 -25.28 -29.67 7.07
N SER A 602 -24.94 -29.51 8.35
CA SER A 602 -24.82 -28.20 9.02
C SER A 602 -23.46 -27.53 8.76
N CYS A 603 -22.51 -28.25 8.18
CA CYS A 603 -21.15 -27.79 8.00
C CYS A 603 -20.94 -27.11 6.63
N ARG A 604 -20.08 -26.10 6.59
CA ARG A 604 -19.63 -25.42 5.35
C ARG A 604 -18.11 -25.33 5.33
N VAL A 605 -17.55 -25.40 4.13
CA VAL A 605 -16.12 -25.22 3.89
C VAL A 605 -15.87 -24.05 2.94
N VAL A 606 -14.71 -23.41 3.11
CA VAL A 606 -14.15 -22.48 2.14
C VAL A 606 -13.22 -23.28 1.23
N ASP A 607 -13.59 -23.34 -0.03
CA ASP A 607 -12.86 -24.00 -1.09
C ASP A 607 -12.23 -22.95 -2.00
N VAL A 608 -10.91 -23.04 -2.18
CA VAL A 608 -10.12 -22.16 -3.04
C VAL A 608 -9.44 -23.06 -4.08
N ASP A 609 -9.95 -23.06 -5.31
CA ASP A 609 -9.45 -23.89 -6.41
C ASP A 609 -9.31 -25.39 -6.09
N GLY A 610 -10.27 -25.94 -5.35
CA GLY A 610 -10.30 -27.35 -4.95
C GLY A 610 -9.56 -27.65 -3.65
N GLU A 611 -8.93 -26.64 -3.01
CA GLU A 611 -8.33 -26.78 -1.69
C GLU A 611 -9.23 -26.20 -0.59
N VAL A 612 -9.59 -27.03 0.38
CA VAL A 612 -10.31 -26.56 1.58
C VAL A 612 -9.33 -25.87 2.53
N VAL A 613 -9.57 -24.58 2.75
CA VAL A 613 -8.70 -23.66 3.52
C VAL A 613 -9.38 -23.03 4.73
N GLY A 614 -10.64 -23.37 4.96
CA GLY A 614 -11.42 -22.91 6.10
C GLY A 614 -12.72 -23.68 6.26
N TYR A 615 -13.31 -23.62 7.45
CA TYR A 615 -14.60 -24.25 7.74
C TYR A 615 -15.41 -23.48 8.78
N ILE A 616 -16.72 -23.71 8.75
CA ILE A 616 -17.61 -23.59 9.90
C ILE A 616 -18.33 -24.91 10.09
N ILE A 617 -18.26 -25.46 11.30
CA ILE A 617 -18.84 -26.74 11.68
C ILE A 617 -19.63 -26.53 12.98
N GLY A 618 -20.65 -27.34 13.23
CA GLY A 618 -21.49 -27.16 14.40
C GLY A 618 -22.67 -28.09 14.42
N VAL A 619 -23.42 -28.06 15.51
CA VAL A 619 -24.58 -28.92 15.76
C VAL A 619 -25.78 -28.09 16.19
N ALA A 620 -26.98 -28.54 15.80
CA ALA A 620 -28.23 -27.88 16.18
C ALA A 620 -28.65 -28.19 17.63
N ASP A 621 -28.25 -29.35 18.17
CA ASP A 621 -28.51 -29.77 19.56
C ASP A 621 -27.28 -30.45 20.17
N VAL A 622 -26.62 -29.75 21.08
CA VAL A 622 -25.43 -30.24 21.78
C VAL A 622 -25.74 -31.43 22.71
N ARG A 623 -26.95 -31.53 23.28
CA ARG A 623 -27.30 -32.67 24.17
C ARG A 623 -27.43 -33.95 23.37
N ASP A 624 -28.02 -33.86 22.18
CA ASP A 624 -28.16 -35.00 21.26
C ASP A 624 -26.81 -35.40 20.68
N PHE A 625 -26.00 -34.42 20.28
CA PHE A 625 -24.61 -34.64 19.87
C PHE A 625 -23.78 -35.36 20.95
N VAL A 626 -23.89 -34.95 22.22
CA VAL A 626 -23.16 -35.60 23.33
C VAL A 626 -23.68 -37.00 23.64
N ARG A 627 -24.98 -37.28 23.44
CA ARG A 627 -25.50 -38.65 23.50
C ARG A 627 -24.90 -39.50 22.39
N TRP A 628 -24.94 -39.02 21.15
CA TRP A 628 -24.34 -39.71 20.02
C TRP A 628 -22.85 -39.97 20.23
N TRP A 629 -22.10 -38.98 20.73
CA TRP A 629 -20.67 -39.13 21.00
C TRP A 629 -20.39 -40.25 21.99
N LYS A 630 -21.16 -40.34 23.08
CA LYS A 630 -21.02 -41.41 24.08
C LYS A 630 -21.26 -42.79 23.50
N GLU A 631 -22.24 -42.90 22.61
CA GLU A 631 -22.69 -44.17 22.01
C GLU A 631 -21.80 -44.63 20.84
N HIS A 632 -21.31 -43.69 20.02
CA HIS A 632 -20.70 -44.00 18.72
C HIS A 632 -19.25 -43.53 18.57
N TRP A 633 -18.89 -42.37 19.14
CA TRP A 633 -17.55 -41.77 18.97
C TRP A 633 -16.55 -42.24 20.02
N ARG A 634 -17.00 -42.38 21.28
CA ARG A 634 -16.13 -42.65 22.44
C ARG A 634 -15.27 -43.91 22.25
N ALA A 635 -15.85 -44.98 21.72
CA ALA A 635 -15.12 -46.23 21.50
C ALA A 635 -14.03 -46.06 20.44
N ALA A 636 -14.30 -45.36 19.34
CA ALA A 636 -13.33 -45.05 18.30
C ALA A 636 -12.21 -44.13 18.82
N PHE A 637 -12.57 -43.10 19.60
CA PHE A 637 -11.60 -42.20 20.23
C PHE A 637 -10.67 -42.96 21.19
N ALA A 638 -11.21 -43.81 22.06
CA ALA A 638 -10.43 -44.62 23.00
C ALA A 638 -9.51 -45.62 22.28
N ALA A 639 -9.95 -46.19 21.16
CA ALA A 639 -9.12 -47.06 20.34
C ALA A 639 -7.99 -46.29 19.63
N ARG A 640 -8.25 -45.05 19.20
CA ARG A 640 -7.26 -44.19 18.52
C ARG A 640 -6.18 -43.67 19.47
N PHE A 641 -6.53 -43.38 20.72
CA PHE A 641 -5.66 -42.84 21.75
C PHE A 641 -5.73 -43.69 23.03
N PRO A 642 -5.08 -44.88 23.03
CA PRO A 642 -5.03 -45.73 24.21
C PRO A 642 -4.26 -45.03 25.34
N ASP A 643 -4.67 -45.28 26.60
CA ASP A 643 -4.04 -44.68 27.78
C ASP A 643 -2.52 -44.87 27.77
N ASP A 644 -1.79 -43.76 27.86
CA ASP A 644 -0.33 -43.74 27.96
C ASP A 644 0.10 -42.95 29.22
N PRO A 645 0.83 -43.58 30.17
CA PRO A 645 1.32 -42.89 31.35
C PRO A 645 2.32 -41.74 31.04
N ALA A 646 2.90 -41.71 29.84
CA ALA A 646 3.89 -40.71 29.43
C ALA A 646 3.27 -39.34 29.06
N TRP A 647 1.94 -39.22 28.96
CA TRP A 647 1.29 -37.95 28.65
C TRP A 647 1.58 -36.87 29.69
N THR A 648 1.59 -35.61 29.25
CA THR A 648 1.57 -34.45 30.13
C THR A 648 0.19 -34.26 30.77
N ASP A 649 0.09 -33.45 31.82
CA ASP A 649 -1.22 -33.12 32.44
C ASP A 649 -2.17 -32.42 31.45
N ARG A 650 -1.62 -31.61 30.54
CA ARG A 650 -2.40 -30.92 29.50
C ARG A 650 -2.96 -31.91 28.48
N GLU A 651 -2.17 -32.91 28.08
CA GLU A 651 -2.63 -33.98 27.17
C GLU A 651 -3.65 -34.89 27.84
N ARG A 652 -3.44 -35.27 29.11
CA ARG A 652 -4.45 -36.00 29.90
C ARG A 652 -5.78 -35.25 29.95
N ALA A 653 -5.74 -33.93 30.16
CA ALA A 653 -6.94 -33.11 30.18
C ALA A 653 -7.66 -33.07 28.82
N LEU A 654 -6.92 -33.04 27.70
CA LEU A 654 -7.49 -33.09 26.35
C LEU A 654 -8.07 -34.48 26.03
N VAL A 655 -7.34 -35.55 26.29
CA VAL A 655 -7.83 -36.93 26.08
C VAL A 655 -9.08 -37.18 26.91
N ARG A 656 -9.12 -36.69 28.15
CA ARG A 656 -10.32 -36.78 29.00
C ARG A 656 -11.54 -36.12 28.36
N LYS A 657 -11.39 -34.97 27.67
CA LYS A 657 -12.52 -34.35 26.94
C LYS A 657 -13.07 -35.25 25.84
N GLY A 658 -12.21 -35.98 25.12
CA GLY A 658 -12.65 -36.91 24.08
C GLY A 658 -13.32 -38.19 24.63
N LEU A 659 -12.91 -38.64 25.83
CA LEU A 659 -13.50 -39.79 26.51
C LEU A 659 -14.79 -39.44 27.31
N GLU A 660 -14.88 -38.22 27.82
CA GLU A 660 -15.98 -37.70 28.64
C GLU A 660 -16.60 -36.46 27.97
N PRO A 661 -17.36 -36.60 26.86
CA PRO A 661 -17.92 -35.46 26.12
C PRO A 661 -18.90 -34.62 26.94
N ALA A 662 -19.36 -35.11 28.10
CA ALA A 662 -20.13 -34.30 29.06
C ALA A 662 -19.33 -33.08 29.58
N LEU A 663 -17.99 -33.13 29.56
CA LEU A 663 -17.12 -32.00 29.91
C LEU A 663 -17.11 -30.90 28.85
N MET A 664 -17.58 -31.22 27.63
CA MET A 664 -17.66 -30.30 26.51
C MET A 664 -19.04 -29.65 26.37
N VAL A 665 -20.03 -30.06 27.17
CA VAL A 665 -21.35 -29.44 27.21
C VAL A 665 -21.20 -28.01 27.72
N PRO A 666 -21.54 -26.98 26.91
CA PRO A 666 -21.42 -25.61 27.35
C PRO A 666 -22.44 -25.31 28.47
N PRO A 667 -22.10 -24.47 29.45
CA PRO A 667 -23.00 -24.15 30.55
C PRO A 667 -24.25 -23.35 30.15
N TRP A 668 -24.36 -22.93 28.90
CA TRP A 668 -25.51 -22.21 28.32
C TRP A 668 -26.43 -23.10 27.47
N VAL A 669 -26.18 -24.42 27.42
CA VAL A 669 -26.89 -25.35 26.52
C VAL A 669 -28.42 -25.37 26.71
N ASP A 670 -28.90 -25.06 27.91
CA ASP A 670 -30.34 -25.03 28.21
C ASP A 670 -31.06 -23.83 27.60
N GLU A 671 -30.33 -22.76 27.30
CA GLU A 671 -30.85 -21.53 26.67
C GLU A 671 -30.51 -21.46 25.19
N ILE A 672 -29.39 -22.09 24.79
CA ILE A 672 -28.83 -22.03 23.44
C ILE A 672 -28.39 -23.45 23.08
N PRO A 673 -29.26 -24.23 22.39
CA PRO A 673 -29.02 -25.65 22.14
C PRO A 673 -27.95 -25.90 21.08
N ALA A 674 -27.67 -24.92 20.20
CA ALA A 674 -26.73 -25.05 19.08
C ALA A 674 -25.35 -24.45 19.38
N GLU A 675 -24.32 -25.06 18.80
CA GLU A 675 -22.92 -24.63 18.91
C GLU A 675 -22.24 -24.59 17.54
N LEU A 676 -21.31 -23.65 17.35
CA LEU A 676 -20.44 -23.59 16.18
C LEU A 676 -18.95 -23.49 16.54
N HIS A 677 -18.12 -24.03 15.65
CA HIS A 677 -16.67 -23.89 15.60
C HIS A 677 -16.31 -23.36 14.22
N ILE A 678 -15.48 -22.33 14.16
CA ILE A 678 -15.07 -21.68 12.90
C ILE A 678 -13.56 -21.49 12.90
N ASP A 679 -12.91 -21.98 11.85
CA ASP A 679 -11.47 -21.84 11.66
C ASP A 679 -11.17 -21.55 10.19
N LEU A 680 -10.29 -20.58 9.97
CA LEU A 680 -9.79 -20.20 8.65
C LEU A 680 -8.27 -20.23 8.71
N LEU A 681 -7.60 -20.78 7.70
CA LEU A 681 -6.15 -20.66 7.61
C LEU A 681 -5.74 -19.19 7.48
N PRO A 682 -4.57 -18.77 8.00
CA PRO A 682 -4.13 -17.39 7.97
C PRO A 682 -4.15 -16.73 6.58
N VAL A 683 -3.96 -17.53 5.52
CA VAL A 683 -3.96 -17.10 4.12
C VAL A 683 -5.32 -16.56 3.63
N VAL A 684 -6.43 -16.98 4.23
CA VAL A 684 -7.80 -16.55 3.85
C VAL A 684 -8.52 -15.72 4.92
N GLN A 685 -7.85 -15.44 6.04
CA GLN A 685 -8.40 -14.57 7.09
C GLN A 685 -8.44 -13.11 6.60
N GLY A 686 -9.49 -12.37 6.99
CA GLY A 686 -9.65 -10.95 6.61
C GLY A 686 -10.18 -10.71 5.20
N MET A 687 -10.70 -11.75 4.53
CA MET A 687 -11.36 -11.68 3.21
C MET A 687 -12.89 -11.63 3.28
N GLY A 688 -13.48 -11.29 4.43
CA GLY A 688 -14.94 -11.33 4.64
C GLY A 688 -15.54 -12.74 4.83
N LEU A 689 -14.82 -13.81 4.46
CA LEU A 689 -15.29 -15.20 4.48
C LEU A 689 -15.80 -15.69 5.84
N GLY A 690 -15.21 -15.22 6.94
CA GLY A 690 -15.68 -15.57 8.29
C GLY A 690 -17.09 -15.05 8.58
N ARG A 691 -17.45 -13.86 8.08
CA ARG A 691 -18.82 -13.33 8.18
C ARG A 691 -19.77 -14.18 7.34
N THR A 692 -19.39 -14.44 6.09
CA THR A 692 -20.21 -15.24 5.16
C THR A 692 -20.46 -16.65 5.69
N LEU A 693 -19.44 -17.31 6.26
CA LEU A 693 -19.59 -18.61 6.91
C LEU A 693 -20.59 -18.56 8.07
N VAL A 694 -20.49 -17.53 8.93
CA VAL A 694 -21.43 -17.37 10.05
C VAL A 694 -22.84 -17.10 9.56
N ASP A 695 -23.02 -16.28 8.52
CA ASP A 695 -24.34 -15.99 7.96
C ASP A 695 -24.97 -17.23 7.30
N GLU A 696 -24.19 -18.01 6.55
CA GLU A 696 -24.59 -19.31 6.00
C GLU A 696 -24.98 -20.29 7.12
N PHE A 697 -24.18 -20.40 8.17
CA PHE A 697 -24.47 -21.28 9.31
C PHE A 697 -25.75 -20.83 10.03
N ARG A 698 -25.97 -19.52 10.21
CA ARG A 698 -27.21 -18.98 10.79
C ARG A 698 -28.43 -19.31 9.93
N ALA A 699 -28.30 -19.27 8.60
CA ALA A 699 -29.36 -19.70 7.70
C ALA A 699 -29.70 -21.18 7.88
N VAL A 700 -28.70 -22.06 7.96
CA VAL A 700 -28.92 -23.50 8.20
C VAL A 700 -29.57 -23.76 9.55
N MET A 701 -29.13 -23.07 10.60
CA MET A 701 -29.71 -23.21 11.94
C MET A 701 -31.16 -22.73 11.97
N ARG A 702 -31.49 -21.65 11.24
CA ARG A 702 -32.86 -21.16 11.10
C ARG A 702 -33.78 -22.16 10.42
N GLU A 703 -33.32 -22.80 9.33
CA GLU A 703 -34.07 -23.86 8.65
C GLU A 703 -34.37 -25.05 9.57
N ARG A 704 -33.50 -25.28 10.57
CA ARG A 704 -33.64 -26.31 11.59
C ARG A 704 -34.47 -25.87 12.81
N GLY A 705 -35.01 -24.65 12.80
CA GLY A 705 -35.83 -24.12 13.90
C GLY A 705 -35.02 -23.67 15.13
N VAL A 706 -33.70 -23.50 14.98
CA VAL A 706 -32.83 -22.98 16.05
C VAL A 706 -32.83 -21.45 15.99
N SER A 707 -33.18 -20.81 17.10
CA SER A 707 -33.25 -19.34 17.22
C SER A 707 -31.93 -18.68 17.61
N ARG A 708 -30.97 -19.43 18.17
CA ARG A 708 -29.72 -18.88 18.67
C ARG A 708 -28.60 -19.91 18.62
N VAL A 709 -27.39 -19.47 18.31
CA VAL A 709 -26.19 -20.30 18.26
C VAL A 709 -25.14 -19.74 19.22
N GLY A 710 -24.46 -20.63 19.94
CA GLY A 710 -23.40 -20.29 20.89
C GLY A 710 -22.01 -20.73 20.42
N LEU A 711 -20.97 -20.15 21.02
CA LEU A 711 -19.59 -20.61 20.93
C LEU A 711 -18.81 -20.26 22.19
N GLY A 712 -17.73 -21.01 22.44
CA GLY A 712 -16.73 -20.69 23.45
C GLY A 712 -15.46 -20.13 22.82
N VAL A 713 -14.87 -19.09 23.42
CA VAL A 713 -13.58 -18.52 22.98
C VAL A 713 -12.64 -18.31 24.17
N GLY A 714 -11.39 -18.73 24.04
CA GLY A 714 -10.38 -18.56 25.07
C GLY A 714 -9.99 -17.09 25.28
N GLY A 715 -9.75 -16.67 26.53
CA GLY A 715 -9.53 -15.27 26.89
C GLY A 715 -8.26 -14.65 26.31
N ARG A 716 -7.30 -15.49 25.90
CA ARG A 716 -6.06 -15.09 25.22
C ARG A 716 -6.25 -14.84 23.72
N ASN A 717 -7.35 -15.29 23.12
CA ASN A 717 -7.63 -15.12 21.69
C ASN A 717 -8.37 -13.78 21.45
N THR A 718 -7.66 -12.68 21.69
CA THR A 718 -8.20 -11.32 21.58
C THR A 718 -8.68 -10.98 20.17
N GLY A 719 -8.06 -11.57 19.13
CA GLY A 719 -8.46 -11.44 17.73
C GLY A 719 -9.84 -12.05 17.45
N ALA A 720 -10.08 -13.29 17.89
CA ALA A 720 -11.38 -13.95 17.73
C ALA A 720 -12.49 -13.23 18.53
N ILE A 721 -12.20 -12.78 19.75
CA ILE A 721 -13.16 -12.00 20.57
C ILE A 721 -13.59 -10.72 19.83
N ALA A 722 -12.63 -9.97 19.27
CA ALA A 722 -12.94 -8.77 18.50
C ALA A 722 -13.68 -9.07 17.18
N PHE A 723 -13.43 -10.23 16.58
CA PHE A 723 -14.16 -10.71 15.41
C PHE A 723 -15.63 -11.02 15.75
N TYR A 724 -15.90 -11.84 16.77
CA TYR A 724 -17.27 -12.20 17.15
C TYR A 724 -18.11 -10.99 17.56
N ARG A 725 -17.54 -10.03 18.31
CA ARG A 725 -18.24 -8.78 18.66
C ARG A 725 -18.65 -7.97 17.43
N ARG A 726 -17.79 -7.91 16.40
CA ARG A 726 -18.11 -7.21 15.13
C ARG A 726 -19.18 -7.92 14.30
N LEU A 727 -19.34 -9.23 14.48
CA LEU A 727 -20.43 -9.99 13.86
C LEU A 727 -21.76 -9.87 14.61
N GLY A 728 -21.77 -9.25 15.81
CA GLY A 728 -22.96 -9.11 16.63
C GLY A 728 -23.16 -10.25 17.64
N PHE A 729 -22.09 -10.98 18.00
CA PHE A 729 -22.18 -11.91 19.12
C PHE A 729 -22.15 -11.17 20.45
N ASP A 730 -23.11 -11.50 21.32
CA ASP A 730 -23.19 -11.04 22.70
C ASP A 730 -22.39 -11.97 23.62
N VAL A 731 -21.77 -11.40 24.66
CA VAL A 731 -21.15 -12.19 25.74
C VAL A 731 -22.25 -12.69 26.66
N VAL A 732 -22.48 -14.00 26.66
CA VAL A 732 -23.46 -14.67 27.54
C VAL A 732 -22.85 -14.92 28.92
N ARG A 733 -21.55 -15.23 28.98
CA ARG A 733 -20.86 -15.55 30.24
C ARG A 733 -19.35 -15.34 30.13
N GLU A 734 -18.74 -14.91 31.22
CA GLU A 734 -17.28 -14.90 31.38
C GLU A 734 -16.83 -16.11 32.21
N HIS A 735 -15.77 -16.79 31.76
CA HIS A 735 -15.11 -17.84 32.51
C HIS A 735 -13.94 -17.24 33.28
N ARG A 736 -13.82 -17.55 34.58
CA ARG A 736 -12.75 -17.03 35.43
C ARG A 736 -12.01 -18.17 36.14
N ASN A 737 -10.70 -18.00 36.37
CA ASN A 737 -9.92 -18.92 37.23
C ASN A 737 -10.21 -18.66 38.72
N ALA A 738 -9.56 -19.43 39.59
CA ALA A 738 -9.73 -19.31 41.05
C ALA A 738 -9.27 -17.94 41.59
N GLU A 739 -8.37 -17.28 40.85
CA GLU A 739 -7.82 -15.95 41.12
C GLU A 739 -8.70 -14.82 40.58
N GLY A 740 -9.81 -15.14 39.88
CA GLY A 740 -10.78 -14.19 39.35
C GLY A 740 -10.42 -13.61 37.97
N GLU A 741 -9.34 -14.05 37.33
CA GLU A 741 -8.93 -13.62 35.99
C GLU A 741 -9.77 -14.30 34.92
N ILE A 742 -10.10 -13.57 33.85
CA ILE A 742 -10.90 -14.10 32.74
C ILE A 742 -10.07 -15.09 31.92
N THR A 743 -10.52 -16.34 31.88
CA THR A 743 -9.90 -17.43 31.10
C THR A 743 -10.59 -17.66 29.76
N GLY A 744 -11.80 -17.12 29.55
CA GLY A 744 -12.54 -17.22 28.29
C GLY A 744 -13.93 -16.59 28.35
N TYR A 745 -14.61 -16.58 27.20
CA TYR A 745 -15.96 -16.05 27.03
C TYR A 745 -16.85 -17.09 26.36
N ALA A 746 -18.09 -17.14 26.83
CA ALA A 746 -19.22 -17.72 26.13
C ALA A 746 -19.90 -16.62 25.33
N MET A 747 -20.11 -16.85 24.04
CA MET A 747 -20.72 -15.86 23.17
C MET A 747 -21.86 -16.46 22.36
N SER A 748 -22.86 -15.65 21.98
CA SER A 748 -23.99 -16.11 21.17
C SER A 748 -24.48 -15.08 20.18
N ILE A 749 -25.09 -15.55 19.09
CA ILE A 749 -25.75 -14.72 18.08
C ILE A 749 -27.14 -15.28 17.74
N ASP A 750 -28.09 -14.39 17.50
CA ASP A 750 -29.43 -14.75 17.03
C ASP A 750 -29.40 -15.26 15.58
N THR A 751 -30.28 -16.17 15.20
CA THR A 751 -30.38 -16.66 13.83
C THR A 751 -31.32 -15.83 12.95
N SER A 752 -32.03 -14.82 13.46
CA SER A 752 -32.86 -13.91 12.64
C SER A 752 -32.04 -12.96 11.75
N GLU A 753 -32.59 -12.50 10.61
CA GLU A 753 -31.94 -11.46 9.80
C GLU A 753 -31.78 -10.16 10.59
N GLY A 754 -30.63 -9.49 10.45
CA GLY A 754 -30.35 -8.24 11.14
C GLY A 754 -30.78 -7.04 10.31
N ASP A 755 -31.92 -6.43 10.64
CA ASP A 755 -32.15 -5.01 10.40
C ASP A 755 -31.36 -4.22 11.46
N ALA A 756 -30.16 -3.75 11.09
CA ALA A 756 -29.39 -2.83 11.90
C ALA A 756 -28.51 -1.93 11.01
N ASP A 757 -29.15 -1.00 10.28
CA ASP A 757 -28.76 0.43 10.21
C ASP A 757 -29.63 1.23 9.20
N ALA A 758 -30.95 1.31 9.46
CA ALA A 758 -31.83 2.25 8.76
C ALA A 758 -32.45 3.34 9.66
N ASP A 759 -32.36 3.24 11.00
CA ASP A 759 -33.15 4.11 11.90
C ASP A 759 -32.35 4.82 13.01
N ALA A 760 -31.03 5.01 12.86
CA ALA A 760 -30.19 5.68 13.86
C ALA A 760 -29.61 7.07 13.46
N ILE A 761 -30.24 7.79 12.52
CA ILE A 761 -29.98 9.25 12.29
C ILE A 761 -31.27 10.07 12.47
N GLY A 762 -32.19 9.56 13.30
CA GLY A 762 -33.54 10.08 13.42
C GLY A 762 -33.94 10.65 14.78
N ALA A 763 -33.08 10.78 15.80
CA ALA A 763 -33.50 11.40 17.06
C ALA A 763 -32.34 11.72 18.04
N ALA A 764 -31.62 12.84 17.84
CA ALA A 764 -30.97 13.65 18.90
C ALA A 764 -30.26 14.84 18.22
N GLY A 765 -30.95 15.94 17.91
CA GLY A 765 -31.04 17.14 18.75
C GLY A 765 -30.63 18.33 17.87
N ARG A 766 -31.51 19.28 17.54
CA ARG A 766 -31.83 20.49 18.32
C ARG A 766 -30.60 21.24 18.81
#